data_AF-A0A0X3UYK6-F1
#
_entry.id   AF-A0A0X3UYK6-F1
#
_cell.length_a   1.000
_cell.length_b   1.000
_cell.length_c   1.000
_cell.angle_alpha   90.00
_cell.angle_beta   90.00
_cell.angle_gamma   90.00
#
_symmetry.space_group_name_H-M   'P 1'
#
loop_
_entity.id
_entity.type
_entity.pdbx_description
1 polymer ?
#
loop_
_entity_poly.entity_id
_entity_poly.type
_entity_poly.pdbx_seq_one_letter_code
_entity_poly.pdbx_strand_id
1 'polypeptide(L)'
;MTPTVLIVDDSLTVRMDLHDAFSDDGFVTILCATGAEARDAFAGAQFDAAVLDVLLPDADGLELLTELRGSPAHAEVVTMLLSVESEVTDRLAGLRIGADEYVGKPYDVGYVVARTRQLLGEAPVRTADGIPIVLVIDDSMTFREKLRELLEPEGYAVLTANSGEEGLRMAADRRPNAVIVDGVMPGIDGATVIRRIRLDPALRDTPCLLMTAADDYATEMQMLDAGADAFVRKQQDLAVVLAKLAAVLRQAAEQLPIEAIGSLHGPGKVLTVSPDRDDLDDWAEALRAEGYDVIACTGVEDALDLLAEQTADCIVLGVDSDLDRAKDACQRIREVPVIGDLPLIMAGGEDAMVACLAAGADDYVRQADITDGLRVHVRAQIRRKQSHDEARRIREELMRRELDAAGERAARQLAETRAAMVEELEWRNRELEAFSGSVSHDLRGPLQVISSFAEHMLEESDDEPLGGQTRHRLTRIHAAALRMADLVESLLILAQASRGELRRSTFDLTETIHQVCAEVAARDPAHRVEFVVQDGLFADADEGLVRVILENLINNAVKFTRKVEKPVIRVGRENGGFFVRDNGAGFPAGKAGELFRPFARLHDARDFPGTGIGLTTVHRAVERHGGEIRAEGEEGQGATFWFSLPPAETHKGPERRDAARRSG
;
A
#
# COMPACT_ATOMS: atom_id res chain seq x y z
N MET A 1 -29.93 4.56 -8.24
CA MET A 1 -31.15 4.95 -7.51
C MET A 1 -31.42 6.40 -7.86
N THR A 2 -32.68 6.84 -7.90
CA THR A 2 -32.99 8.24 -8.21
C THR A 2 -32.59 9.11 -7.02
N PRO A 3 -31.65 10.06 -7.18
CA PRO A 3 -31.16 10.86 -6.06
C PRO A 3 -32.28 11.74 -5.50
N THR A 4 -32.32 11.88 -4.18
CA THR A 4 -33.34 12.65 -3.45
C THR A 4 -32.73 13.92 -2.85
N VAL A 5 -33.39 15.07 -3.04
CA VAL A 5 -32.93 16.38 -2.57
C VAL A 5 -33.92 16.97 -1.57
N LEU A 6 -33.45 17.32 -0.39
CA LEU A 6 -34.21 18.12 0.58
C LEU A 6 -34.06 19.61 0.23
N ILE A 7 -35.17 20.34 0.09
CA ILE A 7 -35.18 21.78 -0.19
C ILE A 7 -35.85 22.48 0.99
N VAL A 8 -35.09 23.32 1.70
CA VAL A 8 -35.53 24.08 2.87
C VAL A 8 -35.38 25.56 2.58
N ASP A 9 -36.50 26.25 2.31
CA ASP A 9 -36.54 27.70 2.08
C ASP A 9 -37.93 28.18 2.50
N ASP A 10 -38.08 29.36 3.10
CA ASP A 10 -39.38 29.83 3.60
C ASP A 10 -40.29 30.33 2.47
N SER A 11 -39.71 30.75 1.35
CA SER A 11 -40.40 31.22 0.16
C SER A 11 -40.97 30.05 -0.67
N LEU A 12 -42.30 30.02 -0.81
CA LEU A 12 -42.97 29.03 -1.66
C LEU A 12 -42.49 29.10 -3.11
N THR A 13 -42.27 30.31 -3.64
CA THR A 13 -41.79 30.49 -5.02
C THR A 13 -40.43 29.85 -5.21
N VAL A 14 -39.48 30.10 -4.30
CA VAL A 14 -38.14 29.51 -4.37
C VAL A 14 -38.20 27.99 -4.27
N ARG A 15 -38.98 27.44 -3.33
CA ARG A 15 -39.14 25.99 -3.20
C ARG A 15 -39.73 25.35 -4.45
N MET A 16 -40.69 26.00 -5.11
CA MET A 16 -41.30 25.49 -6.34
C MET A 16 -40.36 25.59 -7.53
N ASP A 17 -39.63 26.70 -7.67
CA ASP A 17 -38.65 26.86 -8.75
C ASP A 17 -37.54 25.82 -8.65
N LEU A 18 -37.01 25.58 -7.44
CA LEU A 18 -36.04 24.51 -7.18
C LEU A 18 -36.67 23.12 -7.38
N HIS A 19 -37.90 22.91 -6.91
CA HIS A 19 -38.62 21.64 -7.10
C HIS A 19 -38.72 21.26 -8.57
N ASP A 20 -39.19 22.20 -9.40
CA ASP A 20 -39.38 21.99 -10.83
C ASP A 20 -38.04 21.72 -11.50
N ALA A 21 -37.00 22.53 -11.21
CA ALA A 21 -35.68 22.36 -11.81
C ALA A 21 -35.00 21.03 -11.42
N PHE A 22 -35.10 20.59 -10.16
CA PHE A 22 -34.58 19.29 -9.73
C PHE A 22 -35.39 18.13 -10.31
N SER A 23 -36.72 18.25 -10.37
CA SER A 23 -37.60 17.20 -10.89
C SER A 23 -37.42 16.98 -12.39
N ASP A 24 -37.30 18.07 -13.16
CA ASP A 24 -37.01 18.05 -14.60
C ASP A 24 -35.68 17.34 -14.90
N ASP A 25 -34.74 17.42 -13.96
CA ASP A 25 -33.40 16.84 -14.05
C ASP A 25 -33.30 15.44 -13.41
N GLY A 26 -34.45 14.87 -13.02
CA GLY A 26 -34.58 13.48 -12.58
C GLY A 26 -34.35 13.25 -11.09
N PHE A 27 -34.32 14.27 -10.25
CA PHE A 27 -34.27 14.13 -8.80
C PHE A 27 -35.67 13.97 -8.19
N VAL A 28 -35.75 13.32 -7.04
CA VAL A 28 -36.94 13.37 -6.17
C VAL A 28 -36.72 14.46 -5.13
N THR A 29 -37.70 15.30 -4.84
CA THR A 29 -37.51 16.39 -3.87
C THR A 29 -38.39 16.22 -2.62
N ILE A 30 -37.85 16.61 -1.46
CA ILE A 30 -38.58 16.78 -0.21
C ILE A 30 -38.60 18.29 0.09
N LEU A 31 -39.78 18.87 0.29
CA LEU A 31 -39.93 20.31 0.46
C LEU A 31 -40.27 20.65 1.91
N CYS A 32 -39.49 21.56 2.50
CA CYS A 32 -39.71 22.04 3.86
C CYS A 32 -39.74 23.58 3.86
N ALA A 33 -40.78 24.16 4.47
CA ALA A 33 -40.94 25.60 4.61
C ALA A 33 -40.32 26.17 5.89
N THR A 34 -39.98 25.29 6.85
CA THR A 34 -39.52 25.66 8.19
C THR A 34 -38.41 24.73 8.66
N GLY A 35 -37.62 25.19 9.64
CA GLY A 35 -36.60 24.37 10.27
C GLY A 35 -37.18 23.19 11.06
N ALA A 36 -38.37 23.33 11.63
CA ALA A 36 -39.09 22.21 12.25
C ALA A 36 -39.39 21.08 11.25
N GLU A 37 -39.91 21.43 10.06
CA GLU A 37 -40.16 20.44 8.99
C GLU A 37 -38.87 19.79 8.50
N ALA A 38 -37.77 20.55 8.41
CA ALA A 38 -36.46 20.02 8.04
C ALA A 38 -35.97 18.97 9.06
N ARG A 39 -36.11 19.24 10.37
CA ARG A 39 -35.74 18.29 11.44
C ARG A 39 -36.60 17.02 11.42
N ASP A 40 -37.88 17.13 11.13
CA ASP A 40 -38.76 15.98 10.92
C ASP A 40 -38.28 15.13 9.73
N ALA A 41 -37.85 15.78 8.64
CA ALA A 41 -37.27 15.10 7.48
C ALA A 41 -35.93 14.42 7.83
N PHE A 42 -35.07 15.03 8.66
CA PHE A 42 -33.81 14.42 9.11
C PHE A 42 -34.06 13.11 9.88
N ALA A 43 -35.14 13.02 10.64
CA ALA A 43 -35.49 11.82 11.41
C ALA A 43 -36.23 10.77 10.58
N GLY A 44 -37.03 11.19 9.58
CA GLY A 44 -38.00 10.34 8.89
C GLY A 44 -37.69 9.94 7.45
N ALA A 45 -36.71 10.58 6.80
CA ALA A 45 -36.39 10.38 5.40
C ALA A 45 -34.89 10.22 5.15
N GLN A 46 -34.54 9.55 4.05
CA GLN A 46 -33.20 9.57 3.49
C GLN A 46 -33.17 10.46 2.24
N PHE A 47 -32.12 11.25 2.11
CA PHE A 47 -31.87 12.12 0.97
C PHE A 47 -30.36 12.18 0.72
N ASP A 48 -29.98 12.42 -0.52
CA ASP A 48 -28.60 12.41 -0.98
C ASP A 48 -28.02 13.84 -0.98
N ALA A 49 -28.88 14.85 -1.13
CA ALA A 49 -28.50 16.25 -1.04
C ALA A 49 -29.52 17.11 -0.25
N ALA A 50 -29.08 18.25 0.29
CA ALA A 50 -29.90 19.23 0.99
C ALA A 50 -29.54 20.66 0.56
N VAL A 51 -30.53 21.43 0.13
CA VAL A 51 -30.45 22.86 -0.18
C VAL A 51 -31.14 23.62 0.94
N LEU A 52 -30.37 24.41 1.70
CA LEU A 52 -30.84 25.06 2.91
C LEU A 52 -30.71 26.57 2.77
N ASP A 53 -31.80 27.30 2.93
CA ASP A 53 -31.75 28.75 3.14
C ASP A 53 -31.16 29.05 4.52
N VAL A 54 -30.30 30.05 4.59
CA VAL A 54 -29.68 30.49 5.85
C VAL A 54 -30.73 31.14 6.76
N LEU A 55 -31.66 31.91 6.18
CA LEU A 55 -32.67 32.64 6.95
C LEU A 55 -34.01 31.91 6.89
N LEU A 56 -34.36 31.20 7.97
CA LEU A 56 -35.66 30.55 8.12
C LEU A 56 -36.48 31.23 9.24
N PRO A 57 -37.82 31.13 9.22
CA PRO A 57 -38.68 31.82 10.19
C PRO A 57 -38.51 31.30 11.64
N ASP A 58 -38.07 30.07 11.81
CA ASP A 58 -38.01 29.35 13.08
C ASP A 58 -36.66 28.68 13.37
N ALA A 59 -35.66 28.85 12.49
CA ALA A 59 -34.31 28.29 12.64
C ALA A 59 -33.27 29.10 11.85
N ASP A 60 -32.00 28.87 12.13
CA ASP A 60 -30.87 29.30 11.29
C ASP A 60 -30.42 28.11 10.43
N GLY A 61 -30.26 28.31 9.12
CA GLY A 61 -29.79 27.26 8.20
C GLY A 61 -28.40 26.73 8.54
N LEU A 62 -27.52 27.52 9.17
CA LEU A 62 -26.21 27.08 9.68
C LEU A 62 -26.34 26.15 10.90
N GLU A 63 -27.34 26.40 11.75
CA GLU A 63 -27.67 25.51 12.88
C GLU A 63 -28.20 24.18 12.37
N LEU A 64 -29.12 24.20 11.39
CA LEU A 64 -29.64 23.00 10.75
C LEU A 64 -28.54 22.18 10.05
N LEU A 65 -27.58 22.84 9.40
CA LEU A 65 -26.42 22.18 8.82
C LEU A 65 -25.57 21.47 9.88
N THR A 66 -25.33 22.13 11.02
CA THR A 66 -24.58 21.55 12.14
C THR A 66 -25.28 20.32 12.70
N GLU A 67 -26.61 20.40 12.87
CA GLU A 67 -27.45 19.27 13.29
C GLU A 67 -27.39 18.10 12.29
N LEU A 68 -27.47 18.41 10.98
CA LEU A 68 -27.41 17.42 9.91
C LEU A 68 -26.06 16.69 9.89
N ARG A 69 -24.94 17.42 9.99
CA ARG A 69 -23.58 16.85 10.05
C ARG A 69 -23.31 16.05 11.32
N GLY A 70 -24.00 16.37 12.42
CA GLY A 70 -23.95 15.60 13.66
C GLY A 70 -24.63 14.23 13.60
N SER A 71 -25.43 13.96 12.56
CA SER A 71 -26.14 12.69 12.38
C SER A 71 -25.31 11.69 11.58
N PRO A 72 -24.98 10.50 12.11
CA PRO A 72 -24.26 9.46 11.36
C PRO A 72 -24.99 8.98 10.11
N ALA A 73 -26.33 9.10 10.08
CA ALA A 73 -27.15 8.71 8.94
C ALA A 73 -27.05 9.67 7.75
N HIS A 74 -26.62 10.92 8.01
CA HIS A 74 -26.59 12.01 7.03
C HIS A 74 -25.21 12.66 6.88
N ALA A 75 -24.18 12.05 7.45
CA ALA A 75 -22.82 12.59 7.43
C ALA A 75 -22.28 12.80 6.01
N GLU A 76 -22.71 11.97 5.05
CA GLU A 76 -22.30 12.00 3.63
C GLU A 76 -23.26 12.77 2.72
N VAL A 77 -24.31 13.39 3.26
CA VAL A 77 -25.26 14.18 2.46
C VAL A 77 -24.56 15.41 1.88
N VAL A 78 -24.78 15.68 0.60
CA VAL A 78 -24.30 16.89 -0.08
C VAL A 78 -25.12 18.09 0.39
N THR A 79 -24.50 19.15 0.87
CA THR A 79 -25.17 20.31 1.48
C THR A 79 -24.84 21.61 0.76
N MET A 80 -25.87 22.35 0.38
CA MET A 80 -25.75 23.66 -0.25
C MET A 80 -26.50 24.71 0.55
N LEU A 81 -25.81 25.81 0.90
CA LEU A 81 -26.42 26.94 1.60
C LEU A 81 -26.83 28.04 0.61
N LEU A 82 -28.06 28.53 0.70
CA LEU A 82 -28.56 29.70 -0.02
C LEU A 82 -28.55 30.91 0.92
N SER A 83 -27.99 32.04 0.51
CA SER A 83 -27.91 33.21 1.40
C SER A 83 -27.88 34.53 0.65
N VAL A 84 -28.41 35.59 1.26
CA VAL A 84 -28.34 36.96 0.72
C VAL A 84 -26.91 37.49 0.80
N GLU A 85 -26.36 37.89 -0.36
CA GLU A 85 -24.93 38.11 -0.62
C GLU A 85 -24.33 39.37 0.05
N SER A 86 -24.39 39.49 1.39
CA SER A 86 -23.88 40.69 2.07
C SER A 86 -22.54 40.57 2.78
N GLU A 87 -22.00 39.40 3.13
CA GLU A 87 -20.65 39.33 3.71
C GLU A 87 -19.85 38.05 3.37
N VAL A 88 -18.59 38.24 2.96
CA VAL A 88 -17.57 37.17 2.78
C VAL A 88 -17.36 36.36 4.07
N THR A 89 -17.68 36.95 5.23
CA THR A 89 -17.62 36.36 6.56
C THR A 89 -18.59 35.19 6.74
N ASP A 90 -19.81 35.27 6.19
CA ASP A 90 -20.83 34.21 6.32
C ASP A 90 -20.49 33.00 5.45
N ARG A 91 -19.90 33.23 4.27
CA ARG A 91 -19.42 32.18 3.36
C ARG A 91 -18.28 31.36 3.96
N LEU A 92 -17.33 32.02 4.64
CA LEU A 92 -16.23 31.36 5.34
C LEU A 92 -16.72 30.61 6.60
N ALA A 93 -17.76 31.10 7.28
CA ALA A 93 -18.36 30.42 8.42
C ALA A 93 -19.09 29.13 7.98
N GLY A 94 -19.90 29.18 6.92
CA GLY A 94 -20.62 28.01 6.39
C GLY A 94 -19.71 26.89 5.89
N LEU A 95 -18.64 27.22 5.15
CA LEU A 95 -17.65 26.23 4.70
C LEU A 95 -16.84 25.63 5.86
N ARG A 96 -16.54 26.41 6.91
CA ARG A 96 -15.88 25.91 8.12
C ARG A 96 -16.74 24.97 8.97
N ILE A 97 -18.06 25.11 8.88
CA ILE A 97 -19.05 24.26 9.58
C ILE A 97 -19.33 22.96 8.80
N GLY A 98 -18.88 22.88 7.55
CA GLY A 98 -18.95 21.66 6.72
C GLY A 98 -20.06 21.69 5.67
N ALA A 99 -20.48 22.86 5.17
CA ALA A 99 -21.26 22.93 3.94
C ALA A 99 -20.40 22.49 2.74
N ASP A 100 -20.95 21.73 1.79
CA ASP A 100 -20.24 21.37 0.57
C ASP A 100 -20.22 22.52 -0.45
N GLU A 101 -21.24 23.40 -0.43
CA GLU A 101 -21.28 24.60 -1.26
C GLU A 101 -22.08 25.75 -0.63
N TYR A 102 -21.77 26.98 -1.07
CA TYR A 102 -22.47 28.20 -0.72
C TYR A 102 -22.88 29.01 -1.96
N VAL A 103 -24.17 29.29 -2.10
CA VAL A 103 -24.77 29.99 -3.25
C VAL A 103 -25.39 31.32 -2.81
N GLY A 104 -24.87 32.43 -3.35
CA GLY A 104 -25.38 33.78 -3.07
C GLY A 104 -26.67 34.09 -3.83
N LYS A 105 -27.68 34.67 -3.17
CA LYS A 105 -28.91 35.22 -3.76
C LYS A 105 -28.61 36.64 -4.32
N PRO A 106 -28.97 36.97 -5.57
CA PRO A 106 -29.73 36.17 -6.52
C PRO A 106 -28.87 35.09 -7.22
N TYR A 107 -29.45 33.91 -7.43
CA TYR A 107 -28.79 32.77 -8.07
C TYR A 107 -29.58 32.23 -9.26
N ASP A 108 -28.88 31.53 -10.15
CA ASP A 108 -29.49 30.73 -11.21
C ASP A 108 -29.88 29.35 -10.65
N VAL A 109 -31.15 28.97 -10.80
CA VAL A 109 -31.69 27.70 -10.28
C VAL A 109 -31.01 26.49 -10.95
N GLY A 110 -30.69 26.60 -12.24
CA GLY A 110 -29.98 25.56 -12.97
C GLY A 110 -28.54 25.38 -12.47
N TYR A 111 -27.87 26.44 -12.01
CA TYR A 111 -26.55 26.32 -11.35
C TYR A 111 -26.64 25.48 -10.08
N VAL A 112 -27.68 25.68 -9.26
CA VAL A 112 -27.90 24.91 -8.03
C VAL A 112 -28.06 23.41 -8.34
N VAL A 113 -28.83 23.08 -9.38
CA VAL A 113 -29.04 21.69 -9.83
C VAL A 113 -27.73 21.08 -10.39
N ALA A 114 -27.08 21.78 -11.31
CA ALA A 114 -25.79 21.40 -11.91
C ALA A 114 -24.74 21.07 -10.83
N ARG A 115 -24.67 21.94 -9.82
CA ARG A 115 -23.72 21.83 -8.72
C ARG A 115 -24.04 20.67 -7.78
N THR A 116 -25.32 20.40 -7.51
CA THR A 116 -25.75 19.24 -6.73
C THR A 116 -25.28 17.94 -7.37
N ARG A 117 -25.53 17.78 -8.67
CA ARG A 117 -25.10 16.61 -9.44
C ARG A 117 -23.59 16.41 -9.38
N GLN A 118 -22.85 17.51 -9.52
CA GLN A 118 -21.40 17.50 -9.46
C GLN A 118 -20.86 16.98 -8.13
N LEU A 119 -21.44 17.45 -7.01
CA LEU A 119 -21.03 17.07 -5.65
C LEU A 119 -21.44 15.64 -5.29
N LEU A 120 -22.53 15.12 -5.88
CA LEU A 120 -22.94 13.71 -5.77
C LEU A 120 -22.03 12.74 -6.54
N GLY A 121 -20.99 13.24 -7.22
CA GLY A 121 -19.97 12.41 -7.88
C GLY A 121 -20.40 11.84 -9.24
N GLU A 122 -21.48 12.35 -9.85
CA GLU A 122 -21.86 11.95 -11.20
C GLU A 122 -20.81 12.41 -12.23
N ALA A 123 -20.38 11.49 -13.10
CA ALA A 123 -19.39 11.77 -14.11
C ALA A 123 -19.92 12.82 -15.11
N PRO A 124 -19.10 13.82 -15.51
CA PRO A 124 -19.54 14.83 -16.46
C PRO A 124 -19.92 14.17 -17.80
N VAL A 125 -20.84 14.80 -18.52
CA VAL A 125 -21.13 14.45 -19.92
C VAL A 125 -19.90 14.84 -20.74
N ARG A 126 -18.94 13.92 -20.86
CA ARG A 126 -17.73 14.12 -21.68
C ARG A 126 -18.11 14.00 -23.15
N THR A 127 -17.55 14.88 -23.98
CA THR A 127 -17.53 14.67 -25.44
C THR A 127 -16.85 13.33 -25.73
N ALA A 128 -17.40 12.56 -26.67
CA ALA A 128 -16.99 11.18 -26.95
C ALA A 128 -15.53 11.03 -27.44
N ASP A 129 -14.87 12.14 -27.82
CA ASP A 129 -13.61 12.14 -28.59
C ASP A 129 -12.41 12.83 -27.91
N GLY A 130 -12.50 13.25 -26.64
CA GLY A 130 -11.35 13.83 -25.91
C GLY A 130 -10.88 15.20 -26.41
N ILE A 131 -11.71 15.89 -27.20
CA ILE A 131 -11.48 17.25 -27.71
C ILE A 131 -11.58 18.25 -26.55
N PRO A 132 -10.60 19.16 -26.36
CA PRO A 132 -10.63 20.15 -25.28
C PRO A 132 -11.80 21.13 -25.44
N ILE A 133 -12.59 21.30 -24.38
CA ILE A 133 -13.77 22.16 -24.36
C ILE A 133 -13.38 23.55 -23.85
N VAL A 134 -13.74 24.60 -24.58
CA VAL A 134 -13.55 25.99 -24.18
C VAL A 134 -14.92 26.65 -24.00
N LEU A 135 -15.17 27.22 -22.83
CA LEU A 135 -16.39 27.97 -22.55
C LEU A 135 -16.15 29.46 -22.78
N VAL A 136 -16.90 30.08 -23.69
CA VAL A 136 -16.85 31.52 -23.98
C VAL A 136 -18.06 32.21 -23.35
N ILE A 137 -17.81 33.14 -22.45
CA ILE A 137 -18.82 33.91 -21.73
C ILE A 137 -18.67 35.38 -22.14
N ASP A 138 -19.63 35.91 -22.88
CA ASP A 138 -19.65 37.30 -23.34
C ASP A 138 -21.12 37.67 -23.60
N ASP A 139 -21.58 38.90 -23.34
CA ASP A 139 -22.99 39.26 -23.55
C ASP A 139 -23.32 39.49 -25.05
N SER A 140 -22.32 39.82 -25.86
CA SER A 140 -22.43 40.06 -27.30
C SER A 140 -22.44 38.77 -28.11
N MET A 141 -23.60 38.45 -28.68
CA MET A 141 -23.75 37.32 -29.63
C MET A 141 -22.72 37.36 -30.76
N THR A 142 -22.47 38.55 -31.33
CA THR A 142 -21.53 38.70 -32.44
C THR A 142 -20.09 38.39 -32.05
N PHE A 143 -19.70 38.67 -30.81
CA PHE A 143 -18.36 38.38 -30.32
C PHE A 143 -18.20 36.89 -29.99
N ARG A 144 -19.22 36.28 -29.38
CA ARG A 144 -19.25 34.83 -29.14
C ARG A 144 -19.12 34.01 -30.42
N GLU A 145 -19.85 34.37 -31.47
CA GLU A 145 -19.75 33.68 -32.76
C GLU A 145 -18.38 33.83 -33.40
N LYS A 146 -17.78 35.04 -33.34
CA LYS A 146 -16.40 35.25 -33.85
C LYS A 146 -15.37 34.39 -33.13
N LEU A 147 -15.47 34.30 -31.80
CA LEU A 147 -14.58 33.44 -31.01
C LEU A 147 -14.81 31.95 -31.33
N ARG A 148 -16.05 31.54 -31.55
CA ARG A 148 -16.36 30.16 -31.99
C ARG A 148 -15.73 29.85 -33.35
N GLU A 149 -15.97 30.71 -34.35
CA GLU A 149 -15.43 30.56 -35.71
C GLU A 149 -13.89 30.53 -35.73
N LEU A 150 -13.25 31.17 -34.76
CA LEU A 150 -11.80 31.17 -34.57
C LEU A 150 -11.28 29.88 -33.90
N LEU A 151 -11.98 29.39 -32.87
CA LEU A 151 -11.50 28.32 -31.99
C LEU A 151 -11.82 26.91 -32.52
N GLU A 152 -12.97 26.71 -33.17
CA GLU A 152 -13.36 25.38 -33.67
C GLU A 152 -12.40 24.81 -34.72
N PRO A 153 -11.89 25.59 -35.72
CA PRO A 153 -10.92 25.09 -36.68
C PRO A 153 -9.59 24.64 -36.07
N GLU A 154 -9.22 25.22 -34.92
CA GLU A 154 -7.99 24.91 -34.17
C GLU A 154 -8.16 23.66 -33.27
N GLY A 155 -9.30 22.97 -33.37
CA GLY A 155 -9.54 21.70 -32.68
C GLY A 155 -10.11 21.84 -31.27
N TYR A 156 -10.74 22.97 -30.93
CA TYR A 156 -11.46 23.15 -29.67
C TYR A 156 -12.96 22.93 -29.85
N ALA A 157 -13.62 22.33 -28.86
CA ALA A 157 -15.08 22.30 -28.77
C ALA A 157 -15.55 23.54 -28.00
N VAL A 158 -16.32 24.42 -28.65
CA VAL A 158 -16.67 25.72 -28.06
C VAL A 158 -18.08 25.73 -27.51
N LEU A 159 -18.21 25.97 -26.21
CA LEU A 159 -19.46 26.29 -25.54
C LEU A 159 -19.59 27.81 -25.42
N THR A 160 -20.81 28.34 -25.49
CA THR A 160 -21.04 29.77 -25.37
C THR A 160 -22.14 30.07 -24.35
N ALA A 161 -21.89 31.04 -23.47
CA ALA A 161 -22.87 31.58 -22.53
C ALA A 161 -23.01 33.08 -22.74
N ASN A 162 -24.23 33.59 -22.59
CA ASN A 162 -24.59 35.00 -22.82
C ASN A 162 -24.55 35.89 -21.58
N SER A 163 -24.24 35.30 -20.42
CA SER A 163 -24.22 35.95 -19.11
C SER A 163 -23.29 35.20 -18.18
N GLY A 164 -22.82 35.86 -17.13
CA GLY A 164 -21.96 35.23 -16.11
C GLY A 164 -22.66 34.08 -15.39
N GLU A 165 -23.96 34.21 -15.14
CA GLU A 165 -24.83 33.21 -14.53
C GLU A 165 -24.92 31.94 -15.40
N GLU A 166 -25.24 32.09 -16.68
CA GLU A 166 -25.27 30.97 -17.63
C GLU A 166 -23.90 30.31 -17.76
N GLY A 167 -22.83 31.13 -17.77
CA GLY A 167 -21.46 30.67 -17.85
C GLY A 167 -21.07 29.80 -16.65
N LEU A 168 -21.37 30.23 -15.43
CA LEU A 168 -21.08 29.45 -14.22
C LEU A 168 -21.85 28.13 -14.19
N ARG A 169 -23.12 28.14 -14.60
CA ARG A 169 -23.93 26.91 -14.73
C ARG A 169 -23.30 25.94 -15.74
N MET A 170 -22.96 26.42 -16.93
CA MET A 170 -22.30 25.59 -17.94
C MET A 170 -20.94 25.08 -17.49
N ALA A 171 -20.16 25.89 -16.76
CA ALA A 171 -18.87 25.49 -16.24
C ALA A 171 -19.00 24.32 -15.24
N ALA A 172 -19.97 24.39 -14.32
CA ALA A 172 -20.29 23.31 -13.38
C ALA A 172 -20.73 22.03 -14.11
N ASP A 173 -21.63 22.16 -15.10
CA ASP A 173 -22.20 21.04 -15.85
C ASP A 173 -21.19 20.33 -16.79
N ARG A 174 -20.34 21.12 -17.46
CA ARG A 174 -19.53 20.66 -18.59
C ARG A 174 -18.04 20.55 -18.28
N ARG A 175 -17.58 21.16 -17.17
CA ARG A 175 -16.18 21.20 -16.74
C ARG A 175 -15.22 21.49 -17.89
N PRO A 176 -15.31 22.70 -18.48
CA PRO A 176 -14.49 23.06 -19.63
C PRO A 176 -13.00 23.02 -19.26
N ASN A 177 -12.15 22.77 -20.25
CA ASN A 177 -10.70 22.80 -20.14
C ASN A 177 -10.16 24.23 -20.05
N ALA A 178 -10.93 25.23 -20.49
CA ALA A 178 -10.64 26.65 -20.29
C ALA A 178 -11.93 27.49 -20.37
N VAL A 179 -11.91 28.66 -19.74
CA VAL A 179 -12.97 29.66 -19.78
C VAL A 179 -12.40 30.96 -20.37
N ILE A 180 -13.06 31.51 -21.38
CA ILE A 180 -12.83 32.87 -21.87
C ILE A 180 -14.01 33.70 -21.40
N VAL A 181 -13.76 34.79 -20.67
CA VAL A 181 -14.83 35.59 -20.07
C VAL A 181 -14.64 37.07 -20.37
N ASP A 182 -15.72 37.74 -20.77
CA ASP A 182 -15.75 39.19 -20.90
C ASP A 182 -15.69 39.86 -19.53
N GLY A 183 -14.88 40.91 -19.42
CA GLY A 183 -14.68 41.65 -18.19
C GLY A 183 -15.93 42.39 -17.72
N VAL A 184 -16.72 42.93 -18.64
CA VAL A 184 -17.93 43.73 -18.33
C VAL A 184 -19.16 43.08 -18.93
N MET A 185 -20.06 42.59 -18.08
CA MET A 185 -21.33 41.99 -18.51
C MET A 185 -22.47 42.47 -17.59
N PRO A 186 -23.73 42.51 -18.08
CA PRO A 186 -24.90 42.73 -17.23
C PRO A 186 -25.04 41.61 -16.18
N GLY A 187 -25.45 41.96 -14.96
CA GLY A 187 -25.57 41.00 -13.86
C GLY A 187 -24.23 40.79 -13.17
N ILE A 188 -23.66 39.60 -13.31
CA ILE A 188 -22.34 39.24 -12.77
C ILE A 188 -21.23 39.60 -13.77
N ASP A 189 -20.24 40.37 -13.32
CA ASP A 189 -19.07 40.74 -14.13
C ASP A 189 -18.05 39.58 -14.26
N GLY A 190 -17.15 39.69 -15.24
CA GLY A 190 -16.18 38.63 -15.52
C GLY A 190 -15.24 38.34 -14.37
N ALA A 191 -14.83 39.36 -13.62
CA ALA A 191 -13.99 39.21 -12.44
C ALA A 191 -14.68 38.36 -11.36
N THR A 192 -15.98 38.58 -11.13
CA THR A 192 -16.78 37.81 -10.18
C THR A 192 -17.00 36.37 -10.66
N VAL A 193 -17.19 36.15 -11.98
CA VAL A 193 -17.23 34.79 -12.56
C VAL A 193 -15.94 34.04 -12.25
N ILE A 194 -14.77 34.64 -12.51
CA ILE A 194 -13.47 33.99 -12.24
C ILE A 194 -13.31 33.70 -10.74
N ARG A 195 -13.63 34.66 -9.87
CA ARG A 195 -13.58 34.42 -8.41
C ARG A 195 -14.45 33.24 -7.99
N ARG A 196 -15.66 33.12 -8.55
CA ARG A 196 -16.56 31.99 -8.26
C ARG A 196 -16.00 30.66 -8.79
N ILE A 197 -15.38 30.65 -9.97
CA ILE A 197 -14.65 29.48 -10.50
C ILE A 197 -13.49 29.10 -9.58
N ARG A 198 -12.70 30.06 -9.11
CA ARG A 198 -11.56 29.83 -8.19
C ARG A 198 -11.97 29.32 -6.81
N LEU A 199 -13.18 29.62 -6.37
CA LEU A 199 -13.73 29.11 -5.12
C LEU A 199 -14.28 27.67 -5.25
N ASP A 200 -14.49 27.18 -6.47
CA ASP A 200 -15.00 25.84 -6.72
C ASP A 200 -13.85 24.80 -6.77
N PRO A 201 -13.77 23.81 -5.86
CA PRO A 201 -12.69 22.82 -5.85
C PRO A 201 -12.51 22.01 -7.14
N ALA A 202 -13.58 21.86 -7.93
CA ALA A 202 -13.57 21.07 -9.16
C ALA A 202 -13.33 21.92 -10.42
N LEU A 203 -13.36 23.25 -10.31
CA LEU A 203 -13.10 24.19 -11.41
C LEU A 203 -11.97 25.18 -11.09
N ARG A 204 -11.46 25.23 -9.85
CA ARG A 204 -10.48 26.23 -9.43
C ARG A 204 -9.19 26.21 -10.23
N ASP A 205 -8.87 25.06 -10.82
CA ASP A 205 -7.68 24.85 -11.63
C ASP A 205 -7.97 25.03 -13.13
N THR A 206 -9.23 25.33 -13.51
CA THR A 206 -9.62 25.59 -14.89
C THR A 206 -9.04 26.93 -15.35
N PRO A 207 -8.18 26.94 -16.39
CA PRO A 207 -7.71 28.14 -17.07
C PRO A 207 -8.80 29.19 -17.32
N CYS A 208 -8.59 30.43 -16.88
CA CYS A 208 -9.49 31.56 -17.11
C CYS A 208 -8.76 32.69 -17.85
N LEU A 209 -9.18 32.96 -19.09
CA LEU A 209 -8.73 34.07 -19.92
C LEU A 209 -9.76 35.20 -19.85
N LEU A 210 -9.39 36.35 -19.30
CA LEU A 210 -10.29 37.49 -19.18
C LEU A 210 -10.10 38.47 -20.35
N MET A 211 -11.18 38.87 -21.01
CA MET A 211 -11.12 39.87 -22.08
C MET A 211 -11.60 41.22 -21.57
N THR A 212 -10.88 42.28 -21.90
CA THR A 212 -11.19 43.63 -21.41
C THR A 212 -11.25 44.65 -22.54
N ALA A 213 -12.15 45.62 -22.41
CA ALA A 213 -12.16 46.83 -23.24
C ALA A 213 -11.41 48.00 -22.59
N ALA A 214 -10.88 47.81 -21.37
CA ALA A 214 -10.15 48.83 -20.63
C ALA A 214 -8.72 48.98 -21.17
N ASP A 215 -8.29 50.23 -21.28
CA ASP A 215 -6.93 50.62 -21.67
C ASP A 215 -6.10 51.10 -20.48
N ASP A 216 -6.66 51.04 -19.26
CA ASP A 216 -6.02 51.50 -18.03
C ASP A 216 -5.57 50.37 -17.09
N TYR A 217 -4.43 50.61 -16.46
CA TYR A 217 -3.70 49.64 -15.65
C TYR A 217 -4.34 49.33 -14.28
N ALA A 218 -5.13 50.25 -13.73
CA ALA A 218 -5.83 50.03 -12.47
C ALA A 218 -6.86 48.90 -12.60
N THR A 219 -7.49 48.81 -13.78
CA THR A 219 -8.46 47.78 -14.12
C THR A 219 -7.76 46.44 -14.39
N GLU A 220 -6.60 46.41 -15.06
CA GLU A 220 -5.77 45.19 -15.24
C GLU A 220 -5.30 44.60 -13.89
N MET A 221 -4.94 45.44 -12.92
CA MET A 221 -4.56 44.99 -11.57
C MET A 221 -5.73 44.32 -10.82
N GLN A 222 -6.94 44.88 -10.93
CA GLN A 222 -8.16 44.28 -10.35
C GLN A 222 -8.49 42.92 -10.97
N MET A 223 -8.16 42.73 -12.24
CA MET A 223 -8.37 41.47 -12.97
C MET A 223 -7.39 40.37 -12.51
N LEU A 224 -6.16 40.72 -12.14
CA LEU A 224 -5.23 39.78 -11.50
C LEU A 224 -5.69 39.38 -10.09
N ASP A 225 -6.23 40.32 -9.33
CA ASP A 225 -6.79 40.03 -8.01
C ASP A 225 -8.04 39.14 -8.07
N ALA A 226 -8.69 39.05 -9.24
CA ALA A 226 -9.77 38.10 -9.48
C ALA A 226 -9.30 36.66 -9.70
N GLY A 227 -8.00 36.45 -10.01
CA GLY A 227 -7.41 35.13 -10.24
C GLY A 227 -7.46 34.68 -11.71
N ALA A 228 -7.55 35.60 -12.68
CA ALA A 228 -7.41 35.27 -14.10
C ALA A 228 -5.99 34.76 -14.41
N ASP A 229 -5.86 33.77 -15.29
CA ASP A 229 -4.55 33.24 -15.70
C ASP A 229 -3.88 34.08 -16.78
N ALA A 230 -4.69 34.78 -17.58
CA ALA A 230 -4.24 35.69 -18.62
C ALA A 230 -5.35 36.68 -18.96
N PHE A 231 -4.99 37.75 -19.66
CA PHE A 231 -5.95 38.71 -20.18
C PHE A 231 -5.65 39.10 -21.64
N VAL A 232 -6.68 39.53 -22.36
CA VAL A 232 -6.60 40.03 -23.75
C VAL A 232 -7.40 41.31 -23.86
N ARG A 233 -6.86 42.33 -24.54
CA ARG A 233 -7.63 43.54 -24.85
C ARG A 233 -8.48 43.31 -26.10
N LYS A 234 -9.76 43.69 -26.06
CA LYS A 234 -10.73 43.46 -27.15
C LYS A 234 -10.38 44.18 -28.45
N GLN A 235 -9.53 45.22 -28.43
CA GLN A 235 -9.07 45.88 -29.66
C GLN A 235 -7.92 45.14 -30.37
N GLN A 236 -7.34 44.12 -29.74
CA GLN A 236 -6.25 43.32 -30.33
C GLN A 236 -6.80 42.31 -31.34
N ASP A 237 -5.91 41.82 -32.21
CA ASP A 237 -6.25 40.75 -33.16
C ASP A 237 -6.74 39.50 -32.41
N LEU A 238 -7.80 38.86 -32.91
CA LEU A 238 -8.33 37.63 -32.35
C LEU A 238 -7.29 36.50 -32.32
N ALA A 239 -6.29 36.51 -33.20
CA ALA A 239 -5.15 35.59 -33.16
C ALA A 239 -4.39 35.63 -31.81
N VAL A 240 -4.43 36.76 -31.09
CA VAL A 240 -3.83 36.90 -29.75
C VAL A 240 -4.58 36.06 -28.72
N VAL A 241 -5.91 35.96 -28.84
CA VAL A 241 -6.74 35.13 -27.97
C VAL A 241 -6.33 33.66 -28.07
N LEU A 242 -6.15 33.16 -29.30
CA LEU A 242 -5.68 31.80 -29.55
C LEU A 242 -4.30 31.54 -28.94
N ALA A 243 -3.36 32.47 -29.14
CA ALA A 243 -2.00 32.32 -28.64
C ALA A 243 -1.95 32.28 -27.11
N LYS A 244 -2.68 33.18 -26.44
CA LYS A 244 -2.76 33.20 -24.97
C LYS A 244 -3.52 31.99 -24.41
N LEU A 245 -4.62 31.59 -25.04
CA LEU A 245 -5.36 30.39 -24.65
C LEU A 245 -4.47 29.14 -24.70
N ALA A 246 -3.74 28.96 -25.81
CA ALA A 246 -2.81 27.85 -25.97
C ALA A 246 -1.69 27.89 -24.93
N ALA A 247 -1.14 29.07 -24.60
CA ALA A 247 -0.13 29.22 -23.56
C ALA A 247 -0.65 28.77 -22.19
N VAL A 248 -1.83 29.26 -21.78
CA VAL A 248 -2.40 28.90 -20.47
C VAL A 248 -2.78 27.41 -20.39
N LEU A 249 -3.30 26.83 -21.48
CA LEU A 249 -3.65 25.41 -21.55
C LEU A 249 -2.40 24.50 -21.47
N ARG A 250 -1.29 24.87 -22.12
CA ARG A 250 -0.03 24.12 -22.00
C ARG A 250 0.44 24.05 -20.54
N GLN A 251 0.42 25.19 -19.87
CA GLN A 251 0.81 25.29 -18.46
C GLN A 251 -0.12 24.48 -17.55
N ALA A 252 -1.43 24.48 -17.82
CA ALA A 252 -2.40 23.71 -17.05
C ALA A 252 -2.33 22.19 -17.30
N ALA A 253 -1.95 21.76 -18.51
CA ALA A 253 -1.80 20.34 -18.84
C ALA A 253 -0.62 19.67 -18.10
N GLU A 254 0.36 20.46 -17.66
CA GLU A 254 1.47 20.01 -16.83
C GLU A 254 1.08 19.84 -15.34
N GLN A 255 -0.19 20.11 -14.99
CA GLN A 255 -0.71 20.16 -13.62
C GLN A 255 -1.78 19.09 -13.34
N LEU A 256 -1.79 18.57 -12.11
CA LEU A 256 -2.89 17.77 -11.53
C LEU A 256 -3.52 18.59 -10.38
N PRO A 257 -4.85 18.62 -10.24
CA PRO A 257 -5.57 19.65 -9.48
C PRO A 257 -5.49 19.47 -7.95
N ILE A 258 -4.98 20.46 -7.19
CA ILE A 258 -4.99 20.51 -5.69
C ILE A 258 -5.10 21.95 -5.15
N GLU A 259 -5.76 22.04 -3.99
CA GLU A 259 -6.15 23.21 -3.17
C GLU A 259 -5.01 24.20 -2.87
N ALA A 260 -5.21 25.45 -3.28
CA ALA A 260 -4.36 26.57 -2.90
C ALA A 260 -4.82 27.16 -1.56
N ILE A 261 -3.95 27.11 -0.55
CA ILE A 261 -4.02 27.96 0.65
C ILE A 261 -2.88 28.96 0.52
N GLY A 262 -3.21 30.26 0.49
CA GLY A 262 -2.21 31.30 0.34
C GLY A 262 -1.37 31.53 1.61
N SER A 263 -0.10 31.90 1.42
CA SER A 263 0.41 33.22 1.83
C SER A 263 1.85 33.46 1.37
N LEU A 264 2.02 34.58 0.65
CA LEU A 264 3.13 35.53 0.62
C LEU A 264 4.49 35.07 1.18
N HIS A 265 5.41 34.73 0.29
CA HIS A 265 6.85 34.65 0.58
C HIS A 265 7.63 35.65 -0.29
N GLY A 266 8.28 36.61 0.39
CA GLY A 266 9.52 37.32 0.01
C GLY A 266 9.60 38.05 -1.35
N PRO A 267 10.56 38.98 -1.51
CA PRO A 267 10.83 39.56 -2.82
C PRO A 267 11.40 38.49 -3.77
N GLY A 268 10.66 38.15 -4.82
CA GLY A 268 11.10 37.18 -5.83
C GLY A 268 12.34 37.66 -6.59
N LYS A 269 13.15 36.73 -7.08
CA LYS A 269 14.30 37.00 -7.94
C LYS A 269 13.88 36.94 -9.41
N VAL A 270 14.19 37.97 -10.17
CA VAL A 270 13.86 38.04 -11.60
C VAL A 270 15.15 38.18 -12.40
N LEU A 271 15.36 37.28 -13.36
CA LEU A 271 16.46 37.37 -14.31
C LEU A 271 16.00 38.07 -15.57
N THR A 272 16.56 39.23 -15.89
CA THR A 272 16.30 39.97 -17.12
C THR A 272 17.41 39.71 -18.14
N VAL A 273 17.02 39.44 -19.39
CA VAL A 273 17.91 39.12 -20.49
C VAL A 273 17.56 40.01 -21.68
N SER A 274 18.41 40.98 -22.03
CA SER A 274 18.24 41.78 -23.25
C SER A 274 19.61 42.21 -23.79
N PRO A 275 19.84 42.16 -25.11
CA PRO A 275 21.07 42.70 -25.69
C PRO A 275 21.14 44.23 -25.58
N ASP A 276 20.00 44.91 -25.36
CA ASP A 276 19.92 46.34 -25.11
C ASP A 276 20.07 46.62 -23.60
N ARG A 277 21.01 47.51 -23.25
CA ARG A 277 21.25 47.89 -21.86
C ARG A 277 20.21 48.86 -21.34
N ASP A 278 19.64 49.69 -22.20
CA ASP A 278 18.61 50.65 -21.80
C ASP A 278 17.33 49.90 -21.38
N ASP A 279 16.96 48.85 -22.12
CA ASP A 279 15.88 47.93 -21.74
C ASP A 279 16.13 47.27 -20.36
N LEU A 280 17.36 46.79 -20.12
CA LEU A 280 17.71 46.14 -18.85
C LEU A 280 17.58 47.10 -17.66
N ASP A 281 18.00 48.37 -17.83
CA ASP A 281 17.92 49.38 -16.79
C ASP A 281 16.45 49.76 -16.51
N ASP A 282 15.65 49.95 -17.57
CA ASP A 282 14.21 50.26 -17.46
C ASP A 282 13.43 49.14 -16.76
N TRP A 283 13.68 47.88 -17.13
CA TRP A 283 13.00 46.72 -16.50
C TRP A 283 13.42 46.56 -15.05
N ALA A 284 14.71 46.77 -14.76
CA ALA A 284 15.24 46.65 -13.42
C ALA A 284 14.70 47.75 -12.51
N GLU A 285 14.51 48.99 -13.01
CA GLU A 285 13.85 50.05 -12.25
C GLU A 285 12.39 49.69 -11.96
N ALA A 286 11.62 49.26 -12.97
CA ALA A 286 10.22 48.90 -12.82
C ALA A 286 10.00 47.74 -11.83
N LEU A 287 10.82 46.70 -11.91
CA LEU A 287 10.70 45.51 -11.05
C LEU A 287 11.24 45.75 -9.63
N ARG A 288 12.34 46.50 -9.46
CA ARG A 288 12.85 46.85 -8.12
C ARG A 288 11.89 47.78 -7.36
N ALA A 289 11.12 48.60 -8.06
CA ALA A 289 10.06 49.42 -7.45
C ALA A 289 8.97 48.55 -6.76
N GLU A 290 8.80 47.29 -7.19
CA GLU A 290 7.92 46.29 -6.55
C GLU A 290 8.63 45.42 -5.51
N GLY A 291 9.91 45.68 -5.27
CA GLY A 291 10.73 44.95 -4.33
C GLY A 291 11.40 43.70 -4.89
N TYR A 292 11.28 43.37 -6.18
CA TYR A 292 11.97 42.21 -6.75
C TYR A 292 13.50 42.41 -6.77
N ASP A 293 14.24 41.32 -6.54
CA ASP A 293 15.70 41.29 -6.72
C ASP A 293 16.01 40.96 -8.19
N VAL A 294 16.51 41.95 -8.92
CA VAL A 294 16.69 41.86 -10.38
C VAL A 294 18.15 41.63 -10.75
N ILE A 295 18.39 40.51 -11.43
CA ILE A 295 19.67 40.13 -12.02
C ILE A 295 19.56 40.40 -13.52
N ALA A 296 20.48 41.19 -14.08
CA ALA A 296 20.46 41.57 -15.49
C ALA A 296 21.65 40.96 -16.24
N CYS A 297 21.40 40.44 -17.44
CA CYS A 297 22.44 39.93 -18.34
C CYS A 297 22.12 40.24 -19.80
N THR A 298 23.14 40.28 -20.65
CA THR A 298 23.01 40.72 -22.05
C THR A 298 22.83 39.60 -23.07
N GLY A 299 22.89 38.35 -22.62
CA GLY A 299 22.87 37.19 -23.51
C GLY A 299 22.39 35.93 -22.81
N VAL A 300 21.94 34.97 -23.62
CA VAL A 300 21.34 33.71 -23.16
C VAL A 300 22.37 32.78 -22.52
N GLU A 301 23.61 32.75 -23.02
CA GLU A 301 24.68 31.94 -22.38
C GLU A 301 24.95 32.43 -20.96
N ASP A 302 25.13 33.76 -20.79
CA ASP A 302 25.29 34.37 -19.47
C ASP A 302 24.09 34.09 -18.57
N ALA A 303 22.87 34.10 -19.13
CA ALA A 303 21.65 33.77 -18.40
C ALA A 303 21.65 32.33 -17.89
N LEU A 304 22.04 31.36 -18.73
CA LEU A 304 22.11 29.95 -18.37
C LEU A 304 23.21 29.68 -17.33
N ASP A 305 24.38 30.33 -17.47
CA ASP A 305 25.47 30.25 -16.50
C ASP A 305 25.03 30.82 -15.14
N LEU A 306 24.33 31.97 -15.14
CA LEU A 306 23.78 32.57 -13.92
C LEU A 306 22.70 31.69 -13.28
N LEU A 307 21.82 31.06 -14.05
CA LEU A 307 20.78 30.15 -13.54
C LEU A 307 21.36 28.83 -13.00
N ALA A 308 22.56 28.44 -13.44
CA ALA A 308 23.28 27.30 -12.86
C ALA A 308 23.85 27.62 -11.48
N GLU A 309 24.21 28.88 -11.22
CA GLU A 309 24.82 29.32 -9.96
C GLU A 309 23.81 29.95 -8.98
N GLN A 310 22.72 30.51 -9.49
CA GLN A 310 21.74 31.27 -8.73
C GLN A 310 20.32 30.89 -9.09
N THR A 311 19.43 30.90 -8.10
CA THR A 311 18.00 30.65 -8.30
C THR A 311 17.30 31.94 -8.73
N ALA A 312 16.51 31.87 -9.81
CA ALA A 312 15.53 32.88 -10.17
C ALA A 312 14.12 32.31 -10.01
N ASP A 313 13.14 33.18 -9.81
CA ASP A 313 11.70 32.83 -9.75
C ASP A 313 10.99 33.11 -11.06
N CYS A 314 11.54 33.97 -11.92
CA CYS A 314 11.03 34.32 -13.25
C CYS A 314 12.16 34.81 -14.17
N ILE A 315 12.01 34.58 -15.47
CA ILE A 315 12.90 35.05 -16.53
C ILE A 315 12.13 36.03 -17.42
N VAL A 316 12.70 37.20 -17.67
CA VAL A 316 12.20 38.18 -18.64
C VAL A 316 13.20 38.27 -19.79
N LEU A 317 12.75 37.96 -21.00
CA LEU A 317 13.58 37.91 -22.21
C LEU A 317 13.16 38.97 -23.23
N GLY A 318 14.10 39.81 -23.64
CA GLY A 318 13.90 40.81 -24.67
C GLY A 318 13.82 40.23 -26.08
N VAL A 319 12.89 40.78 -26.85
CA VAL A 319 12.83 40.61 -28.29
C VAL A 319 13.56 41.79 -28.92
N ASP A 320 14.77 41.53 -29.40
CA ASP A 320 15.52 42.51 -30.19
C ASP A 320 14.96 42.61 -31.62
N SER A 321 15.65 43.31 -32.51
CA SER A 321 15.26 43.40 -33.92
C SER A 321 15.26 42.05 -34.66
N ASP A 322 15.82 40.99 -34.06
CA ASP A 322 15.91 39.63 -34.60
C ASP A 322 15.00 38.67 -33.81
N LEU A 323 13.73 38.64 -34.21
CA LEU A 323 12.71 37.79 -33.60
C LEU A 323 13.09 36.30 -33.57
N ASP A 324 13.79 35.80 -34.58
CA ASP A 324 14.17 34.39 -34.64
C ASP A 324 15.23 34.06 -33.57
N ARG A 325 16.18 34.96 -33.35
CA ARG A 325 17.15 34.83 -32.25
C ARG A 325 16.47 34.80 -30.88
N ALA A 326 15.47 35.65 -30.66
CA ALA A 326 14.72 35.69 -29.40
C ALA A 326 13.88 34.40 -29.18
N LYS A 327 13.33 33.82 -30.26
CA LYS A 327 12.61 32.53 -30.21
C LYS A 327 13.54 31.37 -29.92
N ASP A 328 14.71 31.32 -30.57
CA ASP A 328 15.73 30.29 -30.32
C ASP A 328 16.22 30.36 -28.87
N ALA A 329 16.41 31.57 -28.34
CA ALA A 329 16.73 31.80 -26.93
C ALA A 329 15.67 31.21 -25.98
N CYS A 330 14.39 31.50 -26.24
CA CYS A 330 13.27 30.97 -25.46
C CYS A 330 13.26 29.43 -25.48
N GLN A 331 13.35 28.82 -26.66
CA GLN A 331 13.34 27.36 -26.81
C GLN A 331 14.51 26.71 -26.08
N ARG A 332 15.71 27.28 -26.19
CA ARG A 332 16.90 26.78 -25.48
C ARG A 332 16.73 26.80 -23.97
N ILE A 333 16.14 27.86 -23.40
CA ILE A 333 15.86 27.92 -21.96
C ILE A 333 14.85 26.83 -21.57
N ARG A 334 13.82 26.60 -22.38
CA ARG A 334 12.82 25.54 -22.16
C ARG A 334 13.37 24.11 -22.22
N GLU A 335 14.41 23.88 -23.01
CA GLU A 335 15.04 22.55 -23.13
C GLU A 335 15.88 22.15 -21.91
N VAL A 336 16.24 23.10 -21.03
CA VAL A 336 17.06 22.82 -19.86
C VAL A 336 16.21 22.29 -18.70
N PRO A 337 16.46 21.08 -18.16
CA PRO A 337 15.69 20.53 -17.05
C PRO A 337 15.72 21.45 -15.82
N VAL A 338 14.60 21.57 -15.10
CA VAL A 338 14.40 22.45 -13.92
C VAL A 338 14.36 23.95 -14.26
N ILE A 339 15.18 24.43 -15.20
CA ILE A 339 15.16 25.82 -15.67
C ILE A 339 13.99 26.06 -16.63
N GLY A 340 13.66 25.09 -17.48
CA GLY A 340 12.54 25.18 -18.41
C GLY A 340 11.17 25.30 -17.73
N ASP A 341 11.08 24.91 -16.46
CA ASP A 341 9.89 25.06 -15.61
C ASP A 341 9.82 26.45 -14.93
N LEU A 342 10.79 27.35 -15.19
CA LEU A 342 10.72 28.73 -14.72
C LEU A 342 9.75 29.53 -15.59
N PRO A 343 8.96 30.45 -14.99
CA PRO A 343 8.09 31.31 -15.76
C PRO A 343 8.95 32.23 -16.65
N LEU A 344 8.72 32.18 -17.96
CA LEU A 344 9.46 32.94 -18.96
C LEU A 344 8.52 33.89 -19.69
N ILE A 345 8.75 35.17 -19.47
CA ILE A 345 8.01 36.28 -20.09
C ILE A 345 8.88 36.89 -21.17
N MET A 346 8.33 37.09 -22.37
CA MET A 346 9.04 37.81 -23.43
C MET A 346 8.54 39.25 -23.54
N ALA A 347 9.43 40.21 -23.82
CA ALA A 347 9.06 41.63 -23.93
C ALA A 347 9.58 42.25 -25.23
N GLY A 348 8.74 43.01 -25.94
CA GLY A 348 9.15 43.69 -27.17
C GLY A 348 7.99 44.26 -28.02
N GLY A 349 8.21 44.37 -29.34
CA GLY A 349 7.22 44.96 -30.27
C GLY A 349 5.90 44.18 -30.37
N GLU A 350 4.81 44.87 -30.74
CA GLU A 350 3.45 44.27 -30.77
C GLU A 350 3.34 43.09 -31.76
N ASP A 351 3.99 43.20 -32.91
CA ASP A 351 3.92 42.19 -33.99
C ASP A 351 4.61 40.85 -33.63
N ALA A 352 5.45 40.83 -32.59
CA ALA A 352 6.23 39.64 -32.19
C ALA A 352 5.49 38.71 -31.22
N MET A 353 4.42 39.16 -30.57
CA MET A 353 3.76 38.47 -29.46
C MET A 353 3.34 37.03 -29.80
N VAL A 354 2.63 36.84 -30.92
CA VAL A 354 2.10 35.52 -31.31
C VAL A 354 3.25 34.53 -31.55
N ALA A 355 4.31 34.98 -32.21
CA ALA A 355 5.48 34.15 -32.49
C ALA A 355 6.25 33.77 -31.21
N CYS A 356 6.33 34.69 -30.24
CA CYS A 356 6.97 34.45 -28.94
C CYS A 356 6.20 33.43 -28.08
N LEU A 357 4.88 33.58 -27.98
CA LEU A 357 4.02 32.62 -27.27
C LEU A 357 4.05 31.23 -27.93
N ALA A 358 4.15 31.17 -29.26
CA ALA A 358 4.31 29.91 -29.99
C ALA A 358 5.69 29.25 -29.77
N ALA A 359 6.74 30.05 -29.52
CA ALA A 359 8.08 29.55 -29.22
C ALA A 359 8.24 29.01 -27.78
N GLY A 360 7.22 29.16 -26.94
CA GLY A 360 7.20 28.62 -25.59
C GLY A 360 7.26 29.67 -24.48
N ALA A 361 7.11 30.96 -24.78
CA ALA A 361 6.92 31.96 -23.74
C ALA A 361 5.61 31.71 -22.98
N ASP A 362 5.64 31.92 -21.67
CA ASP A 362 4.47 31.83 -20.79
C ASP A 362 3.58 33.05 -20.91
N ASP A 363 4.20 34.20 -21.15
CA ASP A 363 3.52 35.46 -21.34
C ASP A 363 4.33 36.43 -22.20
N TYR A 364 3.68 37.52 -22.60
CA TYR A 364 4.29 38.56 -23.44
C TYR A 364 3.91 39.96 -22.97
N VAL A 365 4.89 40.86 -22.90
CA VAL A 365 4.72 42.28 -22.54
C VAL A 365 5.11 43.16 -23.72
N ARG A 366 4.23 44.10 -24.10
CA ARG A 366 4.54 45.04 -25.19
C ARG A 366 5.51 46.12 -24.72
N GLN A 367 6.38 46.58 -25.62
CA GLN A 367 7.36 47.64 -25.32
C GLN A 367 6.69 48.91 -24.76
N ALA A 368 5.53 49.28 -25.32
CA ALA A 368 4.76 50.45 -24.89
C ALA A 368 4.20 50.33 -23.46
N ASP A 369 4.07 49.11 -22.95
CA ASP A 369 3.50 48.81 -21.64
C ASP A 369 4.56 48.37 -20.63
N ILE A 370 5.87 48.41 -20.94
CA ILE A 370 6.93 47.83 -20.08
C ILE A 370 6.90 48.37 -18.65
N THR A 371 6.80 49.68 -18.48
CA THR A 371 6.94 50.35 -17.18
C THR A 371 5.90 49.86 -16.16
N ASP A 372 4.66 49.65 -16.62
CA ASP A 372 3.55 49.23 -15.78
C ASP A 372 3.26 47.73 -15.98
N GLY A 373 3.10 47.26 -17.22
CA GLY A 373 2.77 45.89 -17.57
C GLY A 373 3.74 44.84 -17.03
N LEU A 374 5.06 45.07 -17.09
CA LEU A 374 6.04 44.04 -16.72
C LEU A 374 5.88 43.58 -15.26
N ARG A 375 5.56 44.51 -14.35
CA ARG A 375 5.33 44.22 -12.92
C ARG A 375 4.12 43.30 -12.70
N VAL A 376 3.05 43.54 -13.44
CA VAL A 376 1.77 42.79 -13.40
C VAL A 376 2.00 41.38 -13.90
N HIS A 377 2.62 41.23 -15.07
CA HIS A 377 2.88 39.93 -15.68
C HIS A 377 3.84 39.08 -14.84
N VAL A 378 4.95 39.65 -14.35
CA VAL A 378 5.89 38.94 -13.47
C VAL A 378 5.21 38.49 -12.19
N ARG A 379 4.43 39.37 -11.54
CA ARG A 379 3.69 39.01 -10.32
C ARG A 379 2.73 37.85 -10.56
N ALA A 380 1.97 37.90 -11.65
CA ALA A 380 1.00 36.87 -12.00
C ALA A 380 1.67 35.50 -12.17
N GLN A 381 2.76 35.46 -12.94
CA GLN A 381 3.48 34.23 -13.24
C GLN A 381 4.20 33.64 -12.03
N ILE A 382 4.82 34.47 -11.19
CA ILE A 382 5.46 34.01 -9.94
C ILE A 382 4.41 33.45 -8.97
N ARG A 383 3.32 34.19 -8.74
CA ARG A 383 2.24 33.74 -7.84
C ARG A 383 1.66 32.40 -8.30
N ARG A 384 1.48 32.24 -9.61
CA ARG A 384 1.00 31.00 -10.21
C ARG A 384 1.97 29.86 -9.95
N LYS A 385 3.26 30.02 -10.26
CA LYS A 385 4.28 28.99 -9.98
C LYS A 385 4.35 28.60 -8.51
N GLN A 386 4.32 29.57 -7.60
CA GLN A 386 4.35 29.31 -6.16
C GLN A 386 3.16 28.47 -5.70
N SER A 387 1.96 28.80 -6.19
CA SER A 387 0.76 28.01 -5.92
C SER A 387 0.90 26.56 -6.42
N HIS A 388 1.53 26.37 -7.58
CA HIS A 388 1.76 25.03 -8.16
C HIS A 388 2.78 24.21 -7.38
N ASP A 389 3.90 24.82 -7.00
CA ASP A 389 4.95 24.15 -6.23
C ASP A 389 4.43 23.73 -4.85
N GLU A 390 3.59 24.55 -4.22
CA GLU A 390 2.97 24.22 -2.93
C GLU A 390 1.97 23.07 -3.05
N ALA A 391 1.08 23.11 -4.04
CA ALA A 391 0.13 22.03 -4.32
C ALA A 391 0.84 20.69 -4.59
N ARG A 392 1.94 20.73 -5.35
CA ARG A 392 2.78 19.54 -5.60
C ARG A 392 3.37 18.97 -4.31
N ARG A 393 3.91 19.82 -3.43
CA ARG A 393 4.47 19.39 -2.14
C ARG A 393 3.42 18.74 -1.25
N ILE A 394 2.24 19.35 -1.11
CA ILE A 394 1.14 18.82 -0.31
C ILE A 394 0.73 17.42 -0.82
N ARG A 395 0.66 17.23 -2.14
CA ARG A 395 0.35 15.92 -2.75
C ARG A 395 1.36 14.85 -2.38
N GLU A 396 2.65 15.17 -2.53
CA GLU A 396 3.74 14.24 -2.25
C GLU A 396 3.73 13.84 -0.77
N GLU A 397 3.43 14.77 0.14
CA GLU A 397 3.27 14.48 1.56
C GLU A 397 2.04 13.60 1.87
N LEU A 398 0.88 13.91 1.28
CA LEU A 398 -0.35 13.17 1.53
C LEU A 398 -0.25 11.73 1.01
N MET A 399 0.26 11.56 -0.22
CA MET A 399 0.49 10.24 -0.82
C MET A 399 1.45 9.40 0.02
N ARG A 400 2.51 10.02 0.56
CA ARG A 400 3.46 9.34 1.44
C ARG A 400 2.79 8.87 2.73
N ARG A 401 1.94 9.71 3.35
CA ARG A 401 1.18 9.33 4.55
C ARG A 401 0.20 8.19 4.30
N GLU A 402 -0.49 8.17 3.16
CA GLU A 402 -1.41 7.09 2.81
C GLU A 402 -0.68 5.76 2.60
N LEU A 403 0.48 5.78 1.92
CA LEU A 403 1.31 4.60 1.72
C LEU A 403 1.82 4.03 3.05
N ASP A 404 2.29 4.90 3.95
CA ASP A 404 2.74 4.49 5.29
C ASP A 404 1.58 3.86 6.09
N ALA A 405 0.40 4.49 6.10
CA ALA A 405 -0.78 3.96 6.78
C ALA A 405 -1.31 2.65 6.16
N ALA A 406 -1.20 2.47 4.85
CA ALA A 406 -1.52 1.20 4.19
C ALA A 406 -0.51 0.09 4.56
N GLY A 407 0.78 0.44 4.62
CA GLY A 407 1.84 -0.47 5.05
C GLY A 407 1.65 -0.96 6.49
N GLU A 408 1.34 -0.06 7.42
CA GLU A 408 1.05 -0.41 8.81
C GLU A 408 -0.16 -1.34 8.95
N ARG A 409 -1.25 -1.08 8.22
CA ARG A 409 -2.44 -1.94 8.20
C ARG A 409 -2.12 -3.35 7.69
N ALA A 410 -1.38 -3.45 6.58
CA ALA A 410 -0.98 -4.75 6.02
C ALA A 410 -0.06 -5.52 6.98
N ALA A 411 0.89 -4.84 7.63
CA ALA A 411 1.78 -5.44 8.61
C ALA A 411 1.00 -5.99 9.82
N ARG A 412 0.00 -5.25 10.32
CA ARG A 412 -0.86 -5.68 11.42
C ARG A 412 -1.67 -6.92 11.06
N GLN A 413 -2.34 -6.90 9.90
CA GLN A 413 -3.13 -8.04 9.43
C GLN A 413 -2.28 -9.29 9.22
N LEU A 414 -1.06 -9.13 8.70
CA LEU A 414 -0.12 -10.24 8.55
C LEU A 414 0.30 -10.80 9.93
N ALA A 415 0.58 -9.93 10.90
CA ALA A 415 0.94 -10.35 12.25
C ALA A 415 -0.21 -11.10 12.94
N GLU A 416 -1.44 -10.62 12.82
CA GLU A 416 -2.64 -11.27 13.37
C GLU A 416 -2.89 -12.63 12.70
N THR A 417 -2.81 -12.70 11.37
CA THR A 417 -2.96 -13.96 10.63
C THR A 417 -1.89 -14.98 11.03
N ARG A 418 -0.64 -14.53 11.18
CA ARG A 418 0.47 -15.39 11.63
C ARG A 418 0.25 -15.89 13.06
N ALA A 419 -0.22 -15.03 13.96
CA ALA A 419 -0.52 -15.43 15.34
C ALA A 419 -1.62 -16.49 15.39
N ALA A 420 -2.70 -16.31 14.63
CA ALA A 420 -3.79 -17.28 14.53
C ALA A 420 -3.33 -18.64 13.99
N MET A 421 -2.48 -18.65 12.94
CA MET A 421 -1.91 -19.90 12.40
C MET A 421 -1.00 -20.61 13.39
N VAL A 422 -0.20 -19.87 14.17
CA VAL A 422 0.65 -20.45 15.22
C VAL A 422 -0.20 -21.10 16.30
N GLU A 423 -1.26 -20.42 16.76
CA GLU A 423 -2.18 -20.97 17.75
C GLU A 423 -2.89 -22.23 17.24
N GLU A 424 -3.34 -22.24 15.99
CA GLU A 424 -3.95 -23.42 15.37
C GLU A 424 -2.97 -24.60 15.27
N LEU A 425 -1.72 -24.32 14.87
CA LEU A 425 -0.67 -25.35 14.80
C LEU A 425 -0.36 -25.92 16.19
N GLU A 426 -0.24 -25.08 17.22
CA GLU A 426 -0.02 -25.51 18.59
C GLU A 426 -1.18 -26.35 19.14
N TRP A 427 -2.41 -25.97 18.81
CA TRP A 427 -3.60 -26.74 19.16
C TRP A 427 -3.61 -28.11 18.47
N ARG A 428 -3.38 -28.15 17.14
CA ARG A 428 -3.28 -29.40 16.37
C ARG A 428 -2.18 -30.32 16.91
N ASN A 429 -1.07 -29.74 17.35
CA ASN A 429 0.03 -30.52 17.90
C ASN A 429 -0.36 -31.16 19.24
N ARG A 430 -0.97 -30.40 20.16
CA ARG A 430 -1.47 -30.93 21.44
C ARG A 430 -2.55 -31.99 21.26
N GLU A 431 -3.47 -31.78 20.33
CA GLU A 431 -4.54 -32.76 20.01
C GLU A 431 -3.94 -34.09 19.55
N LEU A 432 -2.92 -34.04 18.69
CA LEU A 432 -2.26 -35.22 18.16
C LEU A 432 -1.41 -35.95 19.21
N GLU A 433 -0.80 -35.23 20.15
CA GLU A 433 -0.12 -35.80 21.32
C GLU A 433 -1.10 -36.56 22.22
N ALA A 434 -2.24 -35.94 22.56
CA ALA A 434 -3.28 -36.56 23.37
C ALA A 434 -3.86 -37.81 22.70
N PHE A 435 -4.10 -37.75 21.39
CA PHE A 435 -4.60 -38.88 20.60
C PHE A 435 -3.59 -40.04 20.53
N SER A 436 -2.31 -39.76 20.31
CA SER A 436 -1.27 -40.79 20.25
C SER A 436 -1.12 -41.51 21.60
N GLY A 437 -1.22 -40.76 22.70
CA GLY A 437 -1.17 -41.31 24.06
C GLY A 437 -2.37 -42.21 24.38
N SER A 438 -3.59 -41.78 24.07
CA SER A 438 -4.83 -42.51 24.39
C SER A 438 -4.96 -43.81 23.61
N VAL A 439 -4.76 -43.78 22.29
CA VAL A 439 -4.83 -44.98 21.42
C VAL A 439 -3.90 -46.07 21.92
N SER A 440 -2.73 -45.70 22.43
CA SER A 440 -1.73 -46.67 22.85
C SER A 440 -2.04 -47.29 24.20
N HIS A 441 -2.60 -46.52 25.14
CA HIS A 441 -3.12 -47.06 26.39
C HIS A 441 -4.25 -48.06 26.12
N ASP A 442 -5.16 -47.71 25.21
CA ASP A 442 -6.35 -48.51 24.89
C ASP A 442 -6.01 -49.79 24.11
N LEU A 443 -4.91 -49.81 23.37
CA LEU A 443 -4.39 -51.02 22.71
C LEU A 443 -3.59 -51.92 23.66
N ARG A 444 -2.87 -51.34 24.64
CA ARG A 444 -2.00 -52.09 25.57
C ARG A 444 -2.81 -52.98 26.52
N GLY A 445 -3.91 -52.47 27.08
CA GLY A 445 -4.77 -53.21 28.00
C GLY A 445 -5.29 -54.56 27.47
N PRO A 446 -6.01 -54.60 26.33
CA PRO A 446 -6.53 -55.85 25.77
C PRO A 446 -5.41 -56.81 25.34
N LEU A 447 -4.27 -56.30 24.87
CA LEU A 447 -3.11 -57.15 24.54
C LEU A 447 -2.50 -57.81 25.77
N GLN A 448 -2.38 -57.09 26.89
CA GLN A 448 -1.93 -57.67 28.16
C GLN A 448 -2.89 -58.74 28.68
N VAL A 449 -4.20 -58.50 28.57
CA VAL A 449 -5.22 -59.49 28.98
C VAL A 449 -5.13 -60.76 28.13
N ILE A 450 -5.03 -60.63 26.79
CA ILE A 450 -4.86 -61.78 25.89
C ILE A 450 -3.57 -62.54 26.22
N SER A 451 -2.48 -61.81 26.51
CA SER A 451 -1.20 -62.40 26.88
C SER A 451 -1.29 -63.19 28.19
N SER A 452 -1.86 -62.59 29.25
CA SER A 452 -1.97 -63.20 30.58
C SER A 452 -2.89 -64.42 30.61
N PHE A 453 -4.03 -64.40 29.91
CA PHE A 453 -4.88 -65.59 29.82
C PHE A 453 -4.20 -66.73 29.05
N ALA A 454 -3.48 -66.40 27.97
CA ALA A 454 -2.75 -67.41 27.22
C ALA A 454 -1.57 -67.99 28.03
N GLU A 455 -0.94 -67.19 28.89
CA GLU A 455 0.15 -67.61 29.78
C GLU A 455 -0.37 -68.49 30.94
N HIS A 456 -1.42 -68.06 31.65
CA HIS A 456 -2.06 -68.86 32.69
C HIS A 456 -2.53 -70.21 32.16
N MET A 457 -3.16 -70.26 30.99
CA MET A 457 -3.56 -71.53 30.36
C MET A 457 -2.36 -72.38 29.91
N LEU A 458 -1.14 -71.83 29.76
CA LEU A 458 0.06 -72.60 29.43
C LEU A 458 0.78 -73.14 30.67
N GLU A 459 0.62 -72.47 31.81
CA GLU A 459 1.22 -72.78 33.12
C GLU A 459 0.31 -73.62 34.04
N GLU A 460 -1.01 -73.60 33.83
CA GLU A 460 -1.97 -74.43 34.58
C GLU A 460 -1.63 -75.92 34.46
N SER A 461 -1.44 -76.54 35.63
CA SER A 461 -1.13 -77.95 35.81
C SER A 461 -2.39 -78.71 36.21
N ASP A 462 -3.40 -78.75 35.34
CA ASP A 462 -4.57 -79.58 35.57
C ASP A 462 -4.27 -81.07 35.31
N ASP A 463 -5.02 -81.96 35.96
CA ASP A 463 -4.89 -83.43 35.91
C ASP A 463 -4.99 -84.03 34.49
N GLU A 464 -5.41 -83.25 33.49
CA GLU A 464 -5.48 -83.63 32.09
C GLU A 464 -4.58 -82.72 31.21
N PRO A 465 -3.47 -83.23 30.66
CA PRO A 465 -2.53 -82.39 29.91
C PRO A 465 -3.19 -81.83 28.64
N LEU A 466 -3.04 -80.53 28.43
CA LEU A 466 -3.49 -79.85 27.21
C LEU A 466 -3.02 -80.60 25.96
N GLY A 467 -3.97 -80.99 25.10
CA GLY A 467 -3.66 -81.64 23.83
C GLY A 467 -2.66 -80.80 23.01
N GLY A 468 -1.68 -81.46 22.37
CA GLY A 468 -0.53 -80.77 21.75
C GLY A 468 -0.89 -79.68 20.73
N GLN A 469 -2.01 -79.81 20.02
CA GLN A 469 -2.52 -78.77 19.12
C GLN A 469 -3.05 -77.52 19.86
N THR A 470 -3.69 -77.68 21.02
CA THR A 470 -4.22 -76.58 21.83
C THR A 470 -3.10 -75.78 22.47
N ARG A 471 -2.09 -76.48 23.03
CA ARG A 471 -0.86 -75.85 23.54
C ARG A 471 -0.13 -75.06 22.45
N HIS A 472 -0.04 -75.62 21.24
CA HIS A 472 0.56 -74.92 20.09
C HIS A 472 -0.24 -73.67 19.67
N ARG A 473 -1.58 -73.73 19.65
CA ARG A 473 -2.44 -72.58 19.33
C ARG A 473 -2.33 -71.46 20.38
N LEU A 474 -2.36 -71.79 21.66
CA LEU A 474 -2.20 -70.82 22.76
C LEU A 474 -0.83 -70.15 22.73
N THR A 475 0.24 -70.92 22.51
CA THR A 475 1.60 -70.38 22.35
C THR A 475 1.67 -69.36 21.21
N ARG A 476 0.96 -69.61 20.09
CA ARG A 476 0.91 -68.68 18.95
C ARG A 476 0.13 -67.41 19.24
N ILE A 477 -0.97 -67.51 20.00
CA ILE A 477 -1.80 -66.36 20.41
C ILE A 477 -1.02 -65.48 21.38
N HIS A 478 -0.42 -66.08 22.42
CA HIS A 478 0.44 -65.38 23.38
C HIS A 478 1.59 -64.65 22.67
N ALA A 479 2.30 -65.35 21.79
CA ALA A 479 3.39 -64.74 21.01
C ALA A 479 2.90 -63.63 20.06
N ALA A 480 1.66 -63.71 19.54
CA ALA A 480 1.08 -62.65 18.71
C ALA A 480 0.69 -61.41 19.52
N ALA A 481 0.13 -61.60 20.73
CA ALA A 481 -0.23 -60.51 21.63
C ALA A 481 1.00 -59.75 22.13
N LEU A 482 2.05 -60.46 22.56
CA LEU A 482 3.33 -59.87 22.93
C LEU A 482 3.96 -59.08 21.78
N ARG A 483 3.92 -59.61 20.55
CA ARG A 483 4.41 -58.90 19.37
C ARG A 483 3.64 -57.61 19.08
N MET A 484 2.33 -57.58 19.27
CA MET A 484 1.54 -56.36 19.07
C MET A 484 1.83 -55.32 20.17
N ALA A 485 2.01 -55.76 21.42
CA ALA A 485 2.34 -54.85 22.51
C ALA A 485 3.69 -54.15 22.26
N ASP A 486 4.70 -54.91 21.84
CA ASP A 486 6.02 -54.40 21.44
C ASP A 486 5.94 -53.44 20.25
N LEU A 487 5.06 -53.73 19.26
CA LEU A 487 4.85 -52.86 18.10
C LEU A 487 4.22 -51.52 18.49
N VAL A 488 3.20 -51.54 19.36
CA VAL A 488 2.51 -50.33 19.84
C VAL A 488 3.47 -49.48 20.66
N GLU A 489 4.26 -50.09 21.55
CA GLU A 489 5.27 -49.41 22.35
C GLU A 489 6.37 -48.79 21.46
N SER A 490 6.84 -49.53 20.47
CA SER A 490 7.83 -49.02 19.51
C SER A 490 7.29 -47.85 18.67
N LEU A 491 6.02 -47.90 18.24
CA LEU A 491 5.37 -46.82 17.50
C LEU A 491 5.16 -45.57 18.35
N LEU A 492 4.84 -45.73 19.64
CA LEU A 492 4.76 -44.65 20.61
C LEU A 492 6.11 -43.95 20.79
N ILE A 493 7.16 -44.73 21.03
CA ILE A 493 8.52 -44.20 21.19
C ILE A 493 8.92 -43.46 19.92
N LEU A 494 8.56 -43.98 18.75
CA LEU A 494 8.82 -43.31 17.47
C LEU A 494 8.01 -42.00 17.31
N ALA A 495 6.73 -41.98 17.71
CA ALA A 495 5.89 -40.79 17.68
C ALA A 495 6.39 -39.71 18.66
N GLN A 496 6.81 -40.10 19.86
CA GLN A 496 7.39 -39.22 20.88
C GLN A 496 8.79 -38.75 20.50
N ALA A 497 9.65 -39.63 20.00
CA ALA A 497 10.99 -39.27 19.53
C ALA A 497 10.95 -38.32 18.32
N SER A 498 9.79 -38.16 17.67
CA SER A 498 9.63 -37.22 16.56
C SER A 498 9.10 -35.84 16.98
N ARG A 499 8.69 -35.62 18.24
CA ARG A 499 8.05 -34.35 18.68
C ARG A 499 8.41 -33.94 20.12
N GLY A 500 8.71 -32.65 20.32
CA GLY A 500 9.07 -32.02 21.61
C GLY A 500 10.45 -31.34 21.58
N GLU A 501 10.81 -30.61 22.64
CA GLU A 501 12.19 -30.11 22.86
C GLU A 501 13.09 -31.23 23.43
N LEU A 502 14.39 -31.23 23.08
CA LEU A 502 15.36 -32.18 23.63
C LEU A 502 15.78 -31.75 25.03
N ARG A 503 15.67 -32.63 26.04
CA ARG A 503 16.17 -32.35 27.39
C ARG A 503 17.63 -32.75 27.49
N ARG A 504 18.51 -31.94 26.89
CA ARG A 504 19.94 -32.23 26.90
C ARG A 504 20.56 -32.01 28.26
N SER A 505 21.34 -32.97 28.70
CA SER A 505 22.24 -32.87 29.85
C SER A 505 23.55 -33.56 29.51
N THR A 506 24.63 -33.15 30.17
CA THR A 506 25.87 -33.94 30.17
C THR A 506 25.74 -35.02 31.23
N PHE A 507 25.87 -36.29 30.84
CA PHE A 507 25.78 -37.44 31.74
C PHE A 507 26.84 -38.50 31.41
N ASP A 508 27.09 -39.39 32.38
CA ASP A 508 28.01 -40.52 32.24
C ASP A 508 27.35 -41.62 31.40
N LEU A 509 27.78 -41.72 30.14
CA LEU A 509 27.27 -42.70 29.19
C LEU A 509 27.76 -44.11 29.53
N THR A 510 28.95 -44.24 30.14
CA THR A 510 29.49 -45.54 30.56
C THR A 510 28.56 -46.18 31.59
N GLU A 511 28.03 -45.42 32.56
CA GLU A 511 27.06 -45.90 33.54
C GLU A 511 25.77 -46.39 32.87
N THR A 512 25.20 -45.60 31.95
CA THR A 512 23.98 -45.98 31.21
C THR A 512 24.20 -47.25 30.38
N ILE A 513 25.34 -47.39 29.71
CA ILE A 513 25.68 -48.60 28.93
C ILE A 513 25.74 -49.82 29.84
N HIS A 514 26.41 -49.74 30.99
CA HIS A 514 26.48 -50.84 31.94
C HIS A 514 25.10 -51.25 32.46
N GLN A 515 24.23 -50.27 32.75
CA GLN A 515 22.87 -50.54 33.18
C GLN A 515 22.08 -51.30 32.09
N VAL A 516 22.14 -50.85 30.84
CA VAL A 516 21.47 -51.53 29.72
C VAL A 516 22.05 -52.93 29.49
N CYS A 517 23.37 -53.10 29.53
CA CYS A 517 24.00 -54.42 29.42
C CYS A 517 23.53 -55.38 30.52
N ALA A 518 23.45 -54.92 31.77
CA ALA A 518 22.97 -55.73 32.90
C ALA A 518 21.50 -56.13 32.74
N GLU A 519 20.64 -55.19 32.32
CA GLU A 519 19.22 -55.46 32.06
C GLU A 519 19.03 -56.47 30.93
N VAL A 520 19.78 -56.34 29.84
CA VAL A 520 19.71 -57.27 28.70
C VAL A 520 20.24 -58.65 29.08
N ALA A 521 21.35 -58.74 29.82
CA ALA A 521 21.90 -60.00 30.29
C ALA A 521 20.95 -60.73 31.27
N ALA A 522 20.22 -60.00 32.10
CA ALA A 522 19.27 -60.57 33.05
C ALA A 522 18.05 -61.23 32.37
N ARG A 523 17.71 -60.83 31.13
CA ARG A 523 16.57 -61.37 30.38
C ARG A 523 16.81 -62.79 29.82
N ASP A 524 18.05 -63.16 29.54
CA ASP A 524 18.42 -64.52 29.10
C ASP A 524 19.72 -64.98 29.80
N PRO A 525 19.66 -65.39 31.09
CA PRO A 525 20.84 -65.77 31.87
C PRO A 525 21.59 -67.00 31.31
N ALA A 526 20.94 -67.78 30.45
CA ALA A 526 21.52 -68.95 29.80
C ALA A 526 22.46 -68.56 28.64
N HIS A 527 22.28 -67.38 28.06
CA HIS A 527 23.13 -66.88 26.98
C HIS A 527 24.25 -65.98 27.54
N ARG A 528 25.44 -66.55 27.75
CA ARG A 528 26.60 -65.83 28.30
C ARG A 528 27.28 -64.98 27.22
N VAL A 529 27.02 -63.67 27.25
CA VAL A 529 27.65 -62.67 26.38
C VAL A 529 28.72 -61.90 27.13
N GLU A 530 29.89 -61.75 26.51
CA GLU A 530 30.96 -60.90 27.01
C GLU A 530 30.73 -59.46 26.55
N PHE A 531 30.47 -58.55 27.50
CA PHE A 531 30.35 -57.12 27.23
C PHE A 531 31.68 -56.43 27.54
N VAL A 532 32.26 -55.77 26.53
CA VAL A 532 33.46 -54.94 26.67
C VAL A 532 33.06 -53.49 26.48
N VAL A 533 32.95 -52.75 27.58
CA VAL A 533 32.56 -51.33 27.59
C VAL A 533 33.80 -50.49 27.84
N GLN A 534 33.97 -49.44 27.04
CA GLN A 534 35.01 -48.45 27.27
C GLN A 534 34.62 -47.52 28.43
N ASP A 535 35.55 -47.31 29.37
CA ASP A 535 35.36 -46.39 30.49
C ASP A 535 35.49 -44.90 30.07
N GLY A 536 34.83 -44.02 30.82
CA GLY A 536 34.97 -42.57 30.69
C GLY A 536 34.24 -41.97 29.47
N LEU A 537 33.13 -42.57 29.05
CA LEU A 537 32.29 -42.04 27.98
C LEU A 537 31.28 -41.02 28.55
N PHE A 538 31.25 -39.82 27.98
CA PHE A 538 30.26 -38.79 28.31
C PHE A 538 29.54 -38.32 27.04
N ALA A 539 28.25 -38.00 27.18
CA ALA A 539 27.42 -37.45 26.10
C ALA A 539 26.68 -36.20 26.57
N ASP A 540 26.53 -35.22 25.67
CA ASP A 540 25.63 -34.07 25.82
C ASP A 540 24.38 -34.30 24.95
N ALA A 541 23.37 -34.92 25.55
CA ALA A 541 22.20 -35.44 24.84
C ALA A 541 21.01 -35.62 25.78
N ASP A 542 19.85 -35.96 25.21
CA ASP A 542 18.68 -36.40 25.97
C ASP A 542 18.90 -37.85 26.44
N GLU A 543 19.19 -38.00 27.73
CA GLU A 543 19.53 -39.28 28.37
C GLU A 543 18.48 -40.37 28.09
N GLY A 544 17.19 -40.00 28.10
CA GLY A 544 16.10 -40.94 27.83
C GLY A 544 16.14 -41.50 26.41
N LEU A 545 16.36 -40.63 25.41
CA LEU A 545 16.51 -41.07 24.02
C LEU A 545 17.81 -41.84 23.77
N VAL A 546 18.90 -41.48 24.45
CA VAL A 546 20.16 -42.22 24.36
C VAL A 546 20.01 -43.62 24.95
N ARG A 547 19.29 -43.78 26.06
CA ARG A 547 18.94 -45.09 26.61
C ARG A 547 18.16 -45.93 25.60
N VAL A 548 17.19 -45.35 24.89
CA VAL A 548 16.45 -46.02 23.80
C VAL A 548 17.39 -46.44 22.65
N ILE A 549 18.34 -45.59 22.26
CA ILE A 549 19.35 -45.93 21.23
C ILE A 549 20.14 -47.17 21.67
N LEU A 550 20.68 -47.14 22.89
CA LEU A 550 21.50 -48.20 23.45
C LEU A 550 20.73 -49.51 23.59
N GLU A 551 19.51 -49.47 24.13
CA GLU A 551 18.65 -50.64 24.27
C GLU A 551 18.39 -51.32 22.92
N ASN A 552 18.12 -50.54 21.87
CA ASN A 552 17.87 -51.09 20.54
C ASN A 552 19.13 -51.70 19.91
N LEU A 553 20.28 -51.03 20.01
CA LEU A 553 21.53 -51.51 19.44
C LEU A 553 22.09 -52.73 20.19
N ILE A 554 22.07 -52.70 21.54
CA ILE A 554 22.59 -53.78 22.38
C ILE A 554 21.70 -55.01 22.31
N ASN A 555 20.36 -54.86 22.33
CA ASN A 555 19.46 -56.00 22.14
C ASN A 555 19.64 -56.64 20.75
N ASN A 556 19.87 -55.83 19.71
CA ASN A 556 20.17 -56.36 18.39
C ASN A 556 21.50 -57.14 18.38
N ALA A 557 22.56 -56.58 18.96
CA ALA A 557 23.85 -57.24 19.07
C ALA A 557 23.73 -58.61 19.77
N VAL A 558 23.10 -58.68 20.94
CA VAL A 558 22.87 -59.94 21.69
C VAL A 558 22.05 -60.93 20.87
N LYS A 559 20.99 -60.45 20.23
CA LYS A 559 20.12 -61.28 19.40
C LYS A 559 20.87 -61.89 18.21
N PHE A 560 21.72 -61.13 17.52
CA PHE A 560 22.44 -61.61 16.33
C PHE A 560 23.69 -62.42 16.65
N THR A 561 24.16 -62.40 17.90
CA THR A 561 25.25 -63.27 18.38
C THR A 561 24.77 -64.63 18.91
N ARG A 562 23.47 -64.92 18.89
CA ARG A 562 22.89 -66.11 19.53
C ARG A 562 23.42 -67.46 19.02
N LYS A 563 23.93 -67.51 17.78
CA LYS A 563 24.49 -68.71 17.15
C LYS A 563 26.02 -68.79 17.24
N VAL A 564 26.66 -67.86 17.96
CA VAL A 564 28.12 -67.78 18.11
C VAL A 564 28.54 -68.42 19.43
N GLU A 565 29.61 -69.22 19.42
CA GLU A 565 30.08 -69.97 20.58
C GLU A 565 30.66 -69.06 21.69
N LYS A 566 31.29 -67.95 21.30
CA LYS A 566 31.84 -66.92 22.20
C LYS A 566 31.35 -65.53 21.76
N PRO A 567 30.12 -65.14 22.14
CA PRO A 567 29.53 -63.87 21.74
C PRO A 567 30.20 -62.71 22.49
N VAL A 568 30.72 -61.74 21.75
CA VAL A 568 31.40 -60.54 22.29
C VAL A 568 30.74 -59.30 21.72
N ILE A 569 30.35 -58.38 22.61
CA ILE A 569 29.77 -57.09 22.25
C ILE A 569 30.67 -56.00 22.81
N ARG A 570 31.17 -55.12 21.94
CA ARG A 570 32.02 -53.99 22.30
C ARG A 570 31.27 -52.67 22.13
N VAL A 571 31.31 -51.83 23.15
CA VAL A 571 30.72 -50.49 23.13
C VAL A 571 31.80 -49.47 23.48
N GLY A 572 31.97 -48.46 22.65
CA GLY A 572 33.04 -47.48 22.83
C GLY A 572 32.89 -46.26 21.95
N ARG A 573 33.96 -45.45 21.89
CA ARG A 573 34.06 -44.26 21.05
C ARG A 573 35.33 -44.31 20.22
N GLU A 574 35.19 -44.10 18.92
CA GLU A 574 36.30 -44.10 17.96
C GLU A 574 36.00 -43.09 16.84
N ASN A 575 37.01 -42.36 16.35
CA ASN A 575 36.88 -41.35 15.28
C ASN A 575 35.77 -40.29 15.51
N GLY A 576 35.52 -39.90 16.76
CA GLY A 576 34.54 -38.87 17.11
C GLY A 576 33.10 -39.36 17.31
N GLY A 577 32.78 -40.60 16.94
CA GLY A 577 31.46 -41.23 17.11
C GLY A 577 31.46 -42.39 18.11
N PHE A 578 30.28 -42.72 18.63
CA PHE A 578 30.05 -43.90 19.46
C PHE A 578 29.79 -45.12 18.58
N PHE A 579 30.14 -46.32 19.06
CA PHE A 579 29.87 -47.55 18.34
C PHE A 579 29.35 -48.67 19.25
N VAL A 580 28.57 -49.56 18.65
CA VAL A 580 28.22 -50.88 19.18
C VAL A 580 28.64 -51.92 18.15
N ARG A 581 29.54 -52.82 18.52
CA ARG A 581 30.11 -53.86 17.65
C ARG A 581 29.84 -55.24 18.21
N ASP A 582 29.34 -56.13 17.37
CA ASP A 582 29.14 -57.55 17.69
C ASP A 582 29.95 -58.45 16.76
N ASN A 583 30.14 -59.71 17.15
CA ASN A 583 30.75 -60.77 16.33
C ASN A 583 29.73 -61.80 15.83
N GLY A 584 28.49 -61.35 15.61
CA GLY A 584 27.33 -62.16 15.28
C GLY A 584 27.18 -62.49 13.80
N ALA A 585 25.93 -62.67 13.37
CA ALA A 585 25.60 -63.09 12.01
C ALA A 585 26.05 -62.11 10.91
N GLY A 586 26.18 -60.81 11.22
CA GLY A 586 26.50 -59.76 10.24
C GLY A 586 25.50 -59.66 9.08
N PHE A 587 25.77 -58.81 8.08
CA PHE A 587 24.89 -58.64 6.92
C PHE A 587 25.68 -58.20 5.67
N PRO A 588 25.15 -58.37 4.44
CA PRO A 588 25.84 -57.94 3.22
C PRO A 588 26.03 -56.42 3.15
N ALA A 589 27.27 -55.98 2.88
CA ALA A 589 27.64 -54.55 2.84
C ALA A 589 26.76 -53.69 1.92
N GLY A 590 26.23 -54.24 0.82
CA GLY A 590 25.33 -53.54 -0.11
C GLY A 590 23.92 -53.23 0.43
N LYS A 591 23.54 -53.76 1.61
CA LYS A 591 22.19 -53.60 2.18
C LYS A 591 22.14 -52.66 3.41
N ALA A 592 23.24 -52.02 3.76
CA ALA A 592 23.34 -51.14 4.93
C ALA A 592 22.30 -49.98 4.89
N GLY A 593 22.04 -49.41 3.71
CA GLY A 593 21.08 -48.31 3.54
C GLY A 593 19.60 -48.70 3.71
N GLU A 594 19.28 -50.00 3.70
CA GLU A 594 17.91 -50.48 3.89
C GLU A 594 17.57 -50.74 5.36
N LEU A 595 18.58 -50.83 6.24
CA LEU A 595 18.42 -51.21 7.66
C LEU A 595 17.62 -50.22 8.50
N PHE A 596 17.63 -48.93 8.12
CA PHE A 596 16.97 -47.86 8.89
C PHE A 596 15.53 -47.60 8.45
N ARG A 597 15.05 -48.28 7.39
CA ARG A 597 13.67 -48.15 6.91
C ARG A 597 12.69 -48.88 7.86
N PRO A 598 11.51 -48.29 8.13
CA PRO A 598 10.50 -48.95 8.96
C PRO A 598 10.14 -50.35 8.41
N PHE A 599 10.08 -51.34 9.30
CA PHE A 599 9.74 -52.73 9.00
C PHE A 599 10.76 -53.49 8.12
N ALA A 600 11.93 -52.92 7.85
CA ALA A 600 12.97 -53.60 7.08
C ALA A 600 13.65 -54.72 7.90
N ARG A 601 13.89 -55.87 7.26
CA ARG A 601 14.56 -57.03 7.87
C ARG A 601 15.47 -57.72 6.85
N LEU A 602 16.70 -58.01 7.27
CA LEU A 602 17.70 -58.71 6.43
C LEU A 602 17.85 -60.21 6.77
N HIS A 603 17.36 -60.66 7.93
CA HIS A 603 17.39 -62.05 8.35
C HIS A 603 15.98 -62.63 8.56
N ASP A 604 15.84 -63.94 8.35
CA ASP A 604 14.56 -64.65 8.48
C ASP A 604 14.01 -64.54 9.92
N ALA A 605 12.69 -64.38 10.03
CA ALA A 605 12.00 -64.27 11.30
C ALA A 605 12.08 -65.53 12.17
N ARG A 606 12.36 -66.69 11.54
CA ARG A 606 12.59 -67.96 12.24
C ARG A 606 13.95 -68.02 12.92
N ASP A 607 14.95 -67.35 12.35
CA ASP A 607 16.31 -67.33 12.88
C ASP A 607 16.52 -66.21 13.90
N PHE A 608 15.88 -65.06 13.70
CA PHE A 608 16.04 -63.87 14.53
C PHE A 608 14.71 -63.09 14.71
N PRO A 609 14.02 -63.22 15.86
CA PRO A 609 12.70 -62.60 16.10
C PRO A 609 12.79 -61.07 16.29
N GLY A 610 11.90 -60.28 15.69
CA GLY A 610 11.83 -58.82 15.86
C GLY A 610 10.86 -58.12 14.90
N THR A 611 10.51 -56.86 15.20
CA THR A 611 9.49 -56.06 14.49
C THR A 611 10.03 -55.22 13.33
N GLY A 612 11.34 -54.96 13.27
CA GLY A 612 11.96 -54.12 12.24
C GLY A 612 11.76 -52.62 12.45
N ILE A 613 11.34 -52.20 13.65
CA ILE A 613 11.15 -50.76 14.00
C ILE A 613 12.37 -50.21 14.75
N GLY A 614 13.09 -51.03 15.51
CA GLY A 614 14.15 -50.58 16.43
C GLY A 614 15.24 -49.73 15.80
N LEU A 615 15.76 -50.11 14.62
CA LEU A 615 16.79 -49.31 13.92
C LEU A 615 16.24 -48.00 13.35
N THR A 616 14.96 -47.95 12.97
CA THR A 616 14.29 -46.70 12.60
C THR A 616 14.14 -45.76 13.79
N THR A 617 13.84 -46.30 14.97
CA THR A 617 13.79 -45.52 16.23
C THR A 617 15.16 -44.94 16.56
N VAL A 618 16.22 -45.74 16.42
CA VAL A 618 17.61 -45.26 16.60
C VAL A 618 17.94 -44.14 15.61
N HIS A 619 17.62 -44.32 14.32
CA HIS A 619 17.89 -43.31 13.29
C HIS A 619 17.24 -41.96 13.63
N ARG A 620 15.94 -41.96 13.98
CA ARG A 620 15.23 -40.73 14.34
C ARG A 620 15.76 -40.10 15.62
N ALA A 621 16.09 -40.91 16.63
CA ALA A 621 16.66 -40.40 17.88
C ALA A 621 18.02 -39.73 17.64
N VAL A 622 18.89 -40.31 16.79
CA VAL A 622 20.19 -39.75 16.42
C VAL A 622 20.05 -38.47 15.57
N GLU A 623 19.19 -38.47 14.56
CA GLU A 623 18.89 -37.29 13.74
C GLU A 623 18.36 -36.12 14.59
N ARG A 624 17.52 -36.39 15.59
CA ARG A 624 17.00 -35.35 16.49
C ARG A 624 18.12 -34.67 17.28
N HIS A 625 19.18 -35.40 17.61
CA HIS A 625 20.38 -34.84 18.23
C HIS A 625 21.30 -34.11 17.24
N GLY A 626 20.94 -34.03 15.95
CA GLY A 626 21.77 -33.50 14.88
C GLY A 626 22.90 -34.44 14.44
N GLY A 627 22.87 -35.69 14.89
CA GLY A 627 23.89 -36.69 14.61
C GLY A 627 23.57 -37.55 13.39
N GLU A 628 24.49 -38.45 13.06
CA GLU A 628 24.38 -39.42 11.97
C GLU A 628 24.58 -40.84 12.50
N ILE A 629 23.86 -41.80 11.91
CA ILE A 629 24.07 -43.23 12.15
C ILE A 629 24.44 -43.96 10.87
N ARG A 630 25.40 -44.89 10.96
CA ARG A 630 25.80 -45.78 9.88
C ARG A 630 26.04 -47.19 10.41
N ALA A 631 25.97 -48.18 9.54
CA ALA A 631 26.19 -49.58 9.89
C ALA A 631 27.16 -50.22 8.89
N GLU A 632 28.08 -51.02 9.40
CA GLU A 632 29.05 -51.82 8.65
C GLU A 632 28.91 -53.28 9.10
N GLY A 633 28.94 -54.23 8.19
CA GLY A 633 28.79 -55.64 8.53
C GLY A 633 29.30 -56.55 7.43
N GLU A 634 29.68 -57.76 7.82
CA GLU A 634 30.08 -58.83 6.92
C GLU A 634 29.47 -60.15 7.40
N GLU A 635 28.90 -60.94 6.49
CA GLU A 635 28.22 -62.20 6.85
C GLU A 635 29.17 -63.14 7.61
N GLY A 636 28.74 -63.55 8.80
CA GLY A 636 29.49 -64.44 9.69
C GLY A 636 30.61 -63.77 10.50
N GLN A 637 30.87 -62.47 10.31
CA GLN A 637 31.90 -61.72 11.06
C GLN A 637 31.32 -60.64 11.99
N GLY A 638 29.99 -60.48 12.01
CA GLY A 638 29.29 -59.52 12.87
C GLY A 638 28.99 -58.17 12.22
N ALA A 639 28.51 -57.23 13.03
CA ALA A 639 28.16 -55.88 12.61
C ALA A 639 28.71 -54.81 13.56
N THR A 640 28.95 -53.61 13.02
CA THR A 640 29.29 -52.41 13.78
C THR A 640 28.31 -51.29 13.42
N PHE A 641 27.61 -50.77 14.41
CA PHE A 641 26.75 -49.59 14.29
C PHE A 641 27.48 -48.39 14.89
N TRP A 642 27.62 -47.33 14.11
CA TRP A 642 28.27 -46.08 14.49
C TRP A 642 27.23 -44.98 14.58
N PHE A 643 27.20 -44.21 15.66
CA PHE A 643 26.32 -43.05 15.79
C PHE A 643 27.03 -41.84 16.42
N SER A 644 26.63 -40.63 16.05
CA SER A 644 27.13 -39.39 16.65
C SER A 644 26.05 -38.66 17.45
N LEU A 645 26.49 -37.91 18.47
CA LEU A 645 25.65 -37.03 19.28
C LEU A 645 26.38 -35.68 19.38
N PRO A 646 26.24 -34.79 18.39
CA PRO A 646 26.93 -33.50 18.41
C PRO A 646 26.38 -32.62 19.54
N PRO A 647 27.24 -31.85 20.22
CA PRO A 647 26.82 -30.91 21.26
C PRO A 647 25.88 -29.85 20.68
N ALA A 648 25.05 -29.22 21.53
CA ALA A 648 24.10 -28.23 21.06
C ALA A 648 24.85 -27.08 20.35
N GLU A 649 24.52 -26.79 19.09
CA GLU A 649 25.00 -25.57 18.46
C GLU A 649 24.53 -24.39 19.32
N THR A 650 25.47 -23.67 19.93
CA THR A 650 25.18 -22.31 20.40
C THR A 650 24.65 -21.57 19.19
N HIS A 651 23.35 -21.27 19.17
CA HIS A 651 22.72 -20.44 18.17
C HIS A 651 23.53 -19.14 18.06
N LYS A 652 24.47 -19.07 17.11
CA LYS A 652 24.97 -17.79 16.62
C LYS A 652 23.77 -17.21 15.91
N GLY A 653 23.13 -16.23 16.56
CA GLY A 653 22.13 -15.38 15.91
C GLY A 653 22.67 -14.86 14.58
N PRO A 654 21.78 -14.48 13.64
CA PRO A 654 22.15 -14.18 12.27
C PRO A 654 23.33 -13.21 12.25
N GLU A 655 24.44 -13.64 11.67
CA GLU A 655 25.61 -12.79 11.45
C GLU A 655 25.13 -11.55 10.71
N ARG A 656 25.16 -10.39 11.41
CA ARG A 656 25.05 -9.10 10.76
C ARG A 656 26.15 -9.06 9.71
N ARG A 657 25.74 -9.00 8.45
CA ARG A 657 26.64 -8.66 7.34
C ARG A 657 27.29 -7.32 7.67
N ASP A 658 28.53 -7.37 8.14
CA ASP A 658 29.40 -6.21 8.19
C ASP A 658 29.64 -5.76 6.75
N ALA A 659 28.90 -4.73 6.35
CA ALA A 659 29.21 -3.96 5.16
C ALA A 659 30.57 -3.31 5.38
N ALA A 660 31.57 -3.83 4.66
CA ALA A 660 32.89 -3.26 4.56
C ALA A 660 32.80 -1.75 4.25
N ARG A 661 33.19 -0.92 5.21
CA ARG A 661 33.65 0.44 4.94
C ARG A 661 34.89 0.32 4.05
N ARG A 662 34.71 0.54 2.74
CA ARG A 662 35.82 0.87 1.85
C ARG A 662 36.19 2.32 2.12
N SER A 663 37.34 2.51 2.75
CA SER A 663 38.16 3.68 2.53
C SER A 663 38.67 3.65 1.08
N GLY A 664 38.47 4.76 0.38
CA GLY A 664 38.87 5.00 -0.99
C GLY A 664 38.34 6.35 -1.40
#